data_AF-A0A9D2USG0-F1
#
_entry.id   AF-A0A9D2USG0-F1
#
_cell.length_a   1.000
_cell.length_b   1.000
_cell.length_c   1.000
_cell.angle_alpha   90.00
_cell.angle_beta   90.00
_cell.angle_gamma   90.00
#
_symmetry.space_group_name_H-M   'P 1'
#
loop_
_entity.id
_entity.type
_entity.pdbx_description
1 polymer ?
#
loop_
_entity_poly.entity_id
_entity_poly.type
_entity_poly.pdbx_seq_one_letter_code
_entity_poly.pdbx_strand_id
1 'polypeptide(L)'
;MNYKKSIWVTCIIASTSSITCVKAADSIDQLREASVILIRGGQVGEGLSQLSALLVEQPKNQNLLADYIVSAHANQKLTLADLHHLSNIHIQSFPEYAWLSVIKGQRDLKQFQSAAKWADIFYQRSQQQQWLVWQGVLNAESGQTVQAKQLLAQVKQDQLSPDYLAQMSYAYRLLDMPIEALATAKAALNKQVDGDIQEQYILALMANSDYAEAEQYIQNHHLSALRPNLQHSLKLHEFSQRIQNAIQSQRMLTYRDQGMLAYSKLDHVIADMQHYEAAPPEDQAIRRKFYYDYSYALNARQASKQVLAELQKVNLPILDMPAYVRHAAADSYLKLRQPKQAEVYYRSLLSEKNYPDYDVYAGLYYSLIEQEKFKQADQLIVQMDHLLPTFNYSAAKGVNRTTHDDRLEYLGLKGLNYAYRNEHAMAERYFEQLVAQAPNNVSYRNNLALIQRWREKPELSESNLAQLRGVEPVDQATRINHMQNSQALGNIQWWRAQNADLMQRSPLDTGVQLSQKELNDRNRPTIQHQSTLSKSKSDSRDLLVQLKGARERDHQTRLNSPCLYDNYRTYATHDYRWSDFDDGEVDDSRIGLGVEWASNRKHASIALSQTTDGDRFGAELEWSQWLNDHWNYHMAYNSQADIPLQAVRRGFDGQSYNVGFNWQQNESRKAGATYQLTDIDDGNTRQEAAAYFMQQVYQAPHHITQASLRGYYGKNDDIAADYFNPESNYSLELGLAHDWMTWRNYDRHFSQHFEASAGTYKQKDYSADAIYNVYYQHEWQLSRTWKLHYGIGWGVHPYDGDSEERTYGVIGFEGRF
;
A
#
# COMPACT_ATOMS: atom_id res chain seq x y z
N MET A 1 -5.14 11.36 -79.05
CA MET A 1 -5.70 12.35 -80.01
C MET A 1 -4.87 13.62 -79.86
N ASN A 2 -3.73 13.77 -80.52
CA ASN A 2 -3.51 14.22 -81.92
C ASN A 2 -4.33 15.46 -82.32
N TYR A 3 -3.66 16.61 -82.48
CA TYR A 3 -3.55 17.48 -83.69
C TYR A 3 -2.76 18.76 -83.29
N LYS A 4 -1.49 18.96 -83.65
CA LYS A 4 -0.84 19.40 -84.92
C LYS A 4 -1.06 20.89 -85.34
N LYS A 5 0.01 21.69 -85.15
CA LYS A 5 0.71 22.67 -86.04
C LYS A 5 -0.05 23.58 -87.03
N SER A 6 0.36 24.87 -87.09
CA SER A 6 1.10 25.56 -88.21
C SER A 6 0.79 27.09 -88.21
N ILE A 7 1.75 28.01 -87.95
CA ILE A 7 2.63 28.82 -88.85
C ILE A 7 1.93 29.67 -89.93
N TRP A 8 2.18 31.01 -89.92
CA TRP A 8 2.59 31.97 -91.02
C TRP A 8 2.31 33.43 -90.53
N VAL A 9 3.32 34.22 -90.11
CA VAL A 9 4.13 35.25 -90.84
C VAL A 9 3.31 36.42 -91.43
N THR A 10 3.60 37.67 -91.02
CA THR A 10 3.95 38.83 -91.89
C THR A 10 4.56 39.97 -91.05
N CYS A 11 5.58 40.62 -91.61
CA CYS A 11 6.45 41.68 -91.08
C CYS A 11 5.74 43.05 -90.92
N ILE A 12 6.33 43.96 -90.12
CA ILE A 12 6.71 45.34 -90.53
C ILE A 12 7.79 45.89 -89.56
N ILE A 13 8.62 46.74 -90.16
CA ILE A 13 9.95 47.23 -89.83
C ILE A 13 9.90 48.53 -88.99
N ALA A 14 11.08 48.85 -88.41
CA ALA A 14 11.55 50.15 -87.87
C ALA A 14 11.16 50.44 -86.41
N SER A 15 12.07 50.82 -85.51
CA SER A 15 13.30 51.59 -85.71
C SER A 15 14.28 51.37 -84.55
N THR A 16 15.55 51.49 -84.91
CA THR A 16 16.75 51.54 -84.09
C THR A 16 16.73 52.67 -83.06
N SER A 17 17.19 52.41 -81.83
CA SER A 17 18.26 53.17 -81.18
C SER A 17 18.70 52.54 -79.86
N SER A 18 20.00 52.31 -79.76
CA SER A 18 20.73 51.82 -78.60
C SER A 18 20.98 52.97 -77.63
N ILE A 19 20.56 52.87 -76.36
CA ILE A 19 21.19 53.59 -75.25
C ILE A 19 21.27 52.65 -74.04
N THR A 20 22.51 52.26 -73.79
CA THR A 20 23.16 51.86 -72.53
C THR A 20 22.32 51.82 -71.24
N CYS A 21 22.40 50.64 -70.61
CA CYS A 21 22.19 50.32 -69.21
C CYS A 21 22.75 51.38 -68.24
N VAL A 22 21.89 51.91 -67.37
CA VAL A 22 22.10 52.08 -65.91
C VAL A 22 20.70 52.18 -65.27
N LYS A 23 20.21 51.15 -64.59
CA LYS A 23 19.16 51.21 -63.54
C LYS A 23 18.98 49.82 -62.92
N ALA A 24 19.75 49.52 -61.88
CA ALA A 24 19.63 48.27 -61.10
C ALA A 24 19.22 48.50 -59.64
N ALA A 25 18.95 49.74 -59.23
CA ALA A 25 18.45 50.06 -57.89
C ALA A 25 16.92 50.18 -57.84
N ASP A 26 16.27 50.62 -58.92
CA ASP A 26 14.82 50.88 -58.94
C ASP A 26 13.94 49.61 -59.05
N SER A 27 14.49 48.44 -59.41
CA SER A 27 13.68 47.23 -59.68
C SER A 27 13.41 46.34 -58.46
N ILE A 28 14.33 46.29 -57.50
CA ILE A 28 14.23 45.34 -56.37
C ILE A 28 13.24 45.81 -55.33
N ASP A 29 13.14 47.12 -55.08
CA ASP A 29 12.12 47.64 -54.18
C ASP A 29 10.71 47.42 -54.73
N GLN A 30 10.51 47.53 -56.04
CA GLN A 30 9.22 47.20 -56.68
C GLN A 30 8.88 45.71 -56.56
N LEU A 31 9.85 44.83 -56.76
CA LEU A 31 9.66 43.38 -56.61
C LEU A 31 9.43 42.98 -55.14
N ARG A 32 10.13 43.61 -54.19
CA ARG A 32 9.92 43.47 -52.75
C ARG A 32 8.51 43.89 -52.37
N GLU A 33 8.07 45.08 -52.77
CA GLU A 33 6.74 45.61 -52.46
C GLU A 33 5.63 44.78 -53.09
N ALA A 34 5.80 44.34 -54.35
CA ALA A 34 4.87 43.42 -55.01
C ALA A 34 4.75 42.10 -54.22
N SER A 35 5.88 41.56 -53.74
CA SER A 35 5.88 40.33 -52.93
C SER A 35 5.13 40.52 -51.60
N VAL A 36 5.32 41.66 -50.92
CA VAL A 36 4.58 41.99 -49.68
C VAL A 36 3.08 42.16 -49.95
N ILE A 37 2.70 42.72 -51.11
CA ILE A 37 1.30 42.84 -51.54
C ILE A 37 0.69 41.45 -51.77
N LEU A 38 1.40 40.52 -52.41
CA LEU A 38 0.94 39.13 -52.60
C LEU A 38 0.66 38.45 -51.26
N ILE A 39 1.56 38.64 -50.27
CA ILE A 39 1.39 38.11 -48.92
C ILE A 39 0.15 38.70 -48.25
N ARG A 40 -0.04 40.02 -48.33
CA ARG A 40 -1.24 40.70 -47.80
C ARG A 40 -2.52 40.26 -48.52
N GLY A 41 -2.43 39.86 -49.79
CA GLY A 41 -3.53 39.30 -50.59
C GLY A 41 -3.83 37.81 -50.33
N GLY A 42 -3.13 37.16 -49.39
CA GLY A 42 -3.34 35.75 -49.02
C GLY A 42 -2.48 34.74 -49.79
N GLN A 43 -1.69 35.18 -50.78
CA GLN A 43 -0.74 34.34 -51.52
C GLN A 43 0.61 34.25 -50.78
N VAL A 44 0.54 33.82 -49.51
CA VAL A 44 1.68 33.82 -48.57
C VAL A 44 2.87 32.99 -49.06
N GLY A 45 2.61 31.79 -49.57
CA GLY A 45 3.68 30.88 -50.02
C GLY A 45 4.44 31.42 -51.23
N GLU A 46 3.73 32.01 -52.19
CA GLU A 46 4.32 32.60 -53.39
C GLU A 46 5.12 33.86 -53.05
N GLY A 47 4.53 34.79 -52.28
CA GLY A 47 5.21 36.01 -51.89
C GLY A 47 6.43 35.79 -51.00
N LEU A 48 6.39 34.83 -50.06
CA LEU A 48 7.57 34.48 -49.26
C LEU A 48 8.66 33.81 -50.10
N SER A 49 8.29 32.99 -51.10
CA SER A 49 9.26 32.40 -52.03
C SER A 49 9.94 33.46 -52.89
N GLN A 50 9.19 34.49 -53.34
CA GLN A 50 9.74 35.62 -54.08
C GLN A 50 10.68 36.46 -53.21
N LEU A 51 10.29 36.79 -51.97
CA LEU A 51 11.18 37.50 -51.03
C LEU A 51 12.45 36.69 -50.71
N SER A 52 12.33 35.38 -50.53
CA SER A 52 13.46 34.48 -50.29
C SER A 52 14.42 34.43 -51.47
N ALA A 53 13.90 34.32 -52.70
CA ALA A 53 14.71 34.36 -53.92
C ALA A 53 15.48 35.69 -54.06
N LEU A 54 14.80 36.82 -53.80
CA LEU A 54 15.45 38.14 -53.79
C LEU A 54 16.53 38.23 -52.70
N LEU A 55 16.34 37.60 -51.54
CA LEU A 55 17.32 37.59 -50.45
C LEU A 55 18.57 36.77 -50.79
N VAL A 56 18.45 35.75 -51.63
CA VAL A 56 19.62 35.01 -52.14
C VAL A 56 20.46 35.92 -53.05
N GLU A 57 19.82 36.75 -53.87
CA GLU A 57 20.51 37.69 -54.77
C GLU A 57 21.09 38.91 -54.04
N GLN A 58 20.38 39.42 -53.02
CA GLN A 58 20.79 40.60 -52.24
C GLN A 58 20.69 40.38 -50.72
N PRO A 59 21.56 39.53 -50.14
CA PRO A 59 21.47 39.14 -48.73
C PRO A 59 21.72 40.28 -47.73
N LYS A 60 22.28 41.41 -48.20
CA LYS A 60 22.58 42.59 -47.37
C LYS A 60 21.54 43.72 -47.50
N ASN A 61 20.51 43.56 -48.34
CA ASN A 61 19.46 44.56 -48.50
C ASN A 61 18.57 44.57 -47.24
N GLN A 62 18.62 45.67 -46.48
CA GLN A 62 18.02 45.73 -45.15
C GLN A 62 16.49 45.79 -45.17
N ASN A 63 15.88 46.48 -46.14
CA ASN A 63 14.42 46.55 -46.29
C ASN A 63 13.85 45.20 -46.72
N LEU A 64 14.53 44.53 -47.65
CA LEU A 64 14.16 43.18 -48.09
C LEU A 64 14.25 42.16 -46.95
N LEU A 65 15.33 42.23 -46.16
CA LEU A 65 15.51 41.40 -44.97
C LEU A 65 14.44 41.64 -43.91
N ALA A 66 14.11 42.92 -43.67
CA ALA A 66 13.05 43.32 -42.74
C ALA A 66 11.68 42.77 -43.17
N ASP A 67 11.31 42.97 -44.44
CA ASP A 67 10.02 42.50 -44.96
C ASP A 67 9.90 40.98 -44.97
N TYR A 68 10.99 40.27 -45.28
CA TYR A 68 10.99 38.81 -45.18
C TYR A 68 10.76 38.35 -43.75
N ILE A 69 11.53 38.85 -42.79
CA ILE A 69 11.41 38.44 -41.37
C ILE A 69 10.01 38.76 -40.82
N VAL A 70 9.50 39.97 -41.08
CA VAL A 70 8.17 40.38 -40.64
C VAL A 70 7.08 39.51 -41.26
N SER A 71 7.15 39.27 -42.58
CA SER A 71 6.13 38.51 -43.29
C SER A 71 6.18 37.02 -42.94
N ALA A 72 7.38 36.45 -42.79
CA ALA A 72 7.57 35.05 -42.42
C ALA A 72 7.09 34.81 -40.98
N HIS A 73 7.43 35.71 -40.05
CA HIS A 73 6.96 35.63 -38.67
C HIS A 73 5.44 35.81 -38.58
N ALA A 74 4.87 36.85 -39.21
CA ALA A 74 3.43 37.12 -39.17
C ALA A 74 2.56 35.96 -39.71
N ASN A 75 3.13 35.11 -40.57
CA ASN A 75 2.45 33.95 -41.14
C ASN A 75 2.94 32.59 -40.58
N GLN A 76 3.72 32.60 -39.48
CA GLN A 76 4.26 31.38 -38.85
C GLN A 76 5.05 30.48 -39.81
N LYS A 77 5.79 31.09 -40.75
CA LYS A 77 6.63 30.42 -41.75
C LYS A 77 8.13 30.56 -41.49
N LEU A 78 8.52 31.32 -40.47
CA LEU A 78 9.92 31.44 -40.07
C LEU A 78 10.44 30.12 -39.49
N THR A 79 11.60 29.66 -39.96
CA THR A 79 12.25 28.41 -39.53
C THR A 79 13.63 28.67 -38.93
N LEU A 80 14.23 27.67 -38.28
CA LEU A 80 15.60 27.76 -37.77
C LEU A 80 16.63 28.06 -38.88
N ALA A 81 16.39 27.59 -40.10
CA ALA A 81 17.27 27.85 -41.24
C ALA A 81 17.30 29.35 -41.57
N ASP A 82 16.16 30.05 -41.46
CA ASP A 82 16.04 31.47 -41.79
C ASP A 82 16.83 32.38 -40.85
N LEU A 83 17.18 31.91 -39.65
CA LEU A 83 17.92 32.70 -38.67
C LEU A 83 19.34 33.08 -39.12
N HIS A 84 19.91 32.38 -40.11
CA HIS A 84 21.21 32.76 -40.69
C HIS A 84 21.17 34.17 -41.30
N HIS A 85 20.00 34.61 -41.80
CA HIS A 85 19.83 35.94 -42.37
C HIS A 85 20.03 37.06 -41.34
N LEU A 86 19.86 36.78 -40.04
CA LEU A 86 20.10 37.76 -38.97
C LEU A 86 21.55 38.25 -38.94
N SER A 87 22.51 37.42 -39.38
CA SER A 87 23.92 37.81 -39.47
C SER A 87 24.19 38.95 -40.48
N ASN A 88 23.27 39.19 -41.41
CA ASN A 88 23.37 40.25 -42.41
C ASN A 88 22.70 41.56 -41.98
N ILE A 89 22.11 41.62 -40.77
CA ILE A 89 21.49 42.84 -40.24
C ILE A 89 22.57 43.87 -39.91
N HIS A 90 22.47 45.04 -40.55
CA HIS A 90 23.27 46.22 -40.23
C HIS A 90 22.38 47.19 -39.46
N ILE A 91 22.52 47.20 -38.12
CA ILE A 91 21.60 47.88 -37.20
C ILE A 91 21.37 49.38 -37.51
N GLN A 92 22.36 50.07 -38.08
CA GLN A 92 22.22 51.50 -38.42
C GLN A 92 21.20 51.77 -39.53
N SER A 93 20.98 50.79 -40.41
CA SER A 93 20.13 50.87 -41.60
C SER A 93 18.98 49.85 -41.59
N PHE A 94 18.88 49.00 -40.55
CA PHE A 94 17.84 47.99 -40.45
C PHE A 94 16.53 48.61 -39.92
N PRO A 95 15.41 48.51 -40.66
CA PRO A 95 14.17 49.17 -40.28
C PRO A 95 13.62 48.77 -38.91
N GLU A 96 13.23 49.76 -38.10
CA GLU A 96 12.71 49.57 -36.74
C GLU A 96 11.44 48.69 -36.69
N TYR A 97 10.58 48.76 -37.71
CA TYR A 97 9.35 47.97 -37.77
C TYR A 97 9.60 46.44 -37.76
N ALA A 98 10.80 46.01 -38.14
CA ALA A 98 11.16 44.59 -38.16
C ALA A 98 11.82 44.10 -36.86
N TRP A 99 12.26 44.99 -35.97
CA TRP A 99 13.02 44.61 -34.78
C TRP A 99 12.23 43.68 -33.86
N LEU A 100 10.94 43.94 -33.66
CA LEU A 100 10.10 43.08 -32.84
C LEU A 100 9.92 41.68 -33.45
N SER A 101 9.81 41.59 -34.78
CA SER A 101 9.69 40.30 -35.49
C SER A 101 10.99 39.49 -35.42
N VAL A 102 12.16 40.15 -35.38
CA VAL A 102 13.45 39.50 -35.11
C VAL A 102 13.45 38.85 -33.72
N ILE A 103 12.92 39.54 -32.71
CA ILE A 103 12.83 39.00 -31.35
C ILE A 103 11.81 37.88 -31.23
N LYS A 104 10.56 38.14 -31.63
CA LYS A 104 9.47 37.16 -31.51
C LYS A 104 9.72 35.92 -32.36
N GLY A 105 10.23 36.08 -33.58
CA GLY A 105 10.59 34.94 -34.43
C GLY A 105 11.64 34.02 -33.82
N GLN A 106 12.66 34.59 -33.16
CA GLN A 106 13.65 33.78 -32.43
C GLN A 106 13.05 33.14 -31.16
N ARG A 107 12.19 33.86 -30.44
CA ARG A 107 11.47 33.34 -29.25
C ARG A 107 10.61 32.12 -29.61
N ASP A 108 9.83 32.22 -30.68
CA ASP A 108 8.94 31.13 -31.14
C ASP A 108 9.75 29.90 -31.56
N LEU A 109 10.95 30.10 -32.10
CA LEU A 109 11.93 29.05 -32.43
C LEU A 109 12.81 28.63 -31.22
N LYS A 110 12.47 29.07 -30.00
CA LYS A 110 13.15 28.79 -28.73
C LYS A 110 14.63 29.21 -28.67
N GLN A 111 15.04 30.17 -29.49
CA GLN A 111 16.39 30.73 -29.50
C GLN A 111 16.52 31.92 -28.53
N PHE A 112 16.15 31.71 -27.26
CA PHE A 112 15.99 32.76 -26.26
C PHE A 112 17.26 33.58 -26.01
N GLN A 113 18.42 32.94 -25.93
CA GLN A 113 19.70 33.63 -25.70
C GLN A 113 20.09 34.53 -26.86
N SER A 114 19.88 34.06 -28.11
CA SER A 114 20.15 34.86 -29.30
C SER A 114 19.18 36.03 -29.41
N ALA A 115 17.89 35.79 -29.14
CA ALA A 115 16.89 36.83 -29.07
C ALA A 115 17.25 37.89 -28.01
N ALA A 116 17.70 37.49 -26.83
CA ALA A 116 18.08 38.41 -25.76
C ALA A 116 19.25 39.33 -26.16
N LYS A 117 20.24 38.79 -26.90
CA LYS A 117 21.34 39.59 -27.48
C LYS A 117 20.83 40.63 -28.48
N TRP A 118 19.91 40.24 -29.36
CA TRP A 118 19.28 41.18 -30.29
C TRP A 118 18.47 42.27 -29.56
N ALA A 119 17.76 41.91 -28.48
CA ALA A 119 17.03 42.87 -27.67
C ALA A 119 17.98 43.86 -26.96
N ASP A 120 19.17 43.41 -26.53
CA ASP A 120 20.22 44.32 -26.04
C ASP A 120 20.74 45.26 -27.14
N ILE A 121 21.04 44.74 -28.34
CA ILE A 121 21.45 45.58 -29.48
C ILE A 121 20.40 46.66 -29.78
N PHE A 122 19.11 46.30 -29.81
CA PHE A 122 18.01 47.24 -30.03
C PHE A 122 17.85 48.24 -28.86
N TYR A 123 18.10 47.81 -27.62
CA TYR A 123 18.13 48.70 -26.46
C TYR A 123 19.26 49.72 -26.55
N GLN A 124 20.49 49.30 -26.83
CA GLN A 124 21.64 50.19 -26.96
C GLN A 124 21.41 51.27 -28.03
N ARG A 125 20.73 50.90 -29.13
CA ARG A 125 20.43 51.80 -30.24
C ARG A 125 19.30 52.80 -29.94
N SER A 126 18.20 52.34 -29.36
CA SER A 126 16.97 53.16 -29.21
C SER A 126 16.75 53.75 -27.82
N GLN A 127 17.37 53.16 -26.79
CA GLN A 127 17.16 53.45 -25.37
C GLN A 127 15.70 53.30 -24.91
N GLN A 128 14.85 52.60 -25.69
CA GLN A 128 13.45 52.35 -25.35
C GLN A 128 13.31 51.23 -24.33
N GLN A 129 12.52 51.47 -23.28
CA GLN A 129 12.34 50.56 -22.14
C GLN A 129 11.76 49.18 -22.51
N GLN A 130 10.98 49.10 -23.59
CA GLN A 130 10.41 47.84 -24.07
C GLN A 130 11.45 46.76 -24.39
N TRP A 131 12.66 47.17 -24.78
CA TRP A 131 13.74 46.21 -25.07
C TRP A 131 14.33 45.60 -23.80
N LEU A 132 14.35 46.33 -22.67
CA LEU A 132 14.69 45.76 -21.37
C LEU A 132 13.63 44.76 -20.90
N VAL A 133 12.34 45.03 -21.17
CA VAL A 133 11.25 44.06 -20.92
C VAL A 133 11.47 42.78 -21.73
N TRP A 134 11.75 42.90 -23.04
CA TRP A 134 12.06 41.73 -23.88
C TRP A 134 13.29 40.96 -23.40
N GLN A 135 14.37 41.65 -23.01
CA GLN A 135 15.52 40.97 -22.41
C GLN A 135 15.12 40.23 -21.14
N GLY A 136 14.31 40.83 -20.27
CA GLY A 136 13.80 40.20 -19.05
C GLY A 136 12.95 38.96 -19.33
N VAL A 137 11.98 39.06 -20.25
CA VAL A 137 11.11 37.94 -20.69
C VAL A 137 11.95 36.78 -21.23
N LEU A 138 12.87 37.05 -22.15
CA LEU A 138 13.66 36.01 -22.81
C LEU A 138 14.63 35.34 -21.83
N ASN A 139 15.21 36.11 -20.91
CA ASN A 139 16.05 35.53 -19.86
C ASN A 139 15.21 34.67 -18.90
N ALA A 140 13.99 35.10 -18.54
CA ALA A 140 13.08 34.32 -17.71
C ALA A 140 12.69 33.00 -18.40
N GLU A 141 12.29 33.03 -19.68
CA GLU A 141 11.94 31.84 -20.47
C GLU A 141 13.12 30.88 -20.67
N SER A 142 14.36 31.41 -20.71
CA SER A 142 15.58 30.58 -20.79
C SER A 142 16.05 30.02 -19.44
N GLY A 143 15.37 30.33 -18.33
CA GLY A 143 15.76 29.91 -16.98
C GLY A 143 16.87 30.74 -16.33
N GLN A 144 17.31 31.85 -16.95
CA GLN A 144 18.32 32.78 -16.42
C GLN A 144 17.70 33.77 -15.42
N THR A 145 17.21 33.22 -14.30
CA THR A 145 16.37 33.94 -13.33
C THR A 145 17.04 35.17 -12.72
N VAL A 146 18.32 35.06 -12.33
CA VAL A 146 19.07 36.18 -11.71
C VAL A 146 19.20 37.35 -12.68
N GLN A 147 19.59 37.08 -13.92
CA GLN A 147 19.77 38.11 -14.94
C GLN A 147 18.43 38.76 -15.32
N ALA A 148 17.37 37.96 -15.45
CA ALA A 148 16.03 38.47 -15.74
C ALA A 148 15.54 39.44 -14.63
N LYS A 149 15.73 39.08 -13.35
CA LYS A 149 15.37 39.94 -12.22
C LYS A 149 16.14 41.26 -12.23
N GLN A 150 17.44 41.22 -12.50
CA GLN A 150 18.28 42.43 -12.60
C GLN A 150 17.87 43.35 -13.73
N LEU A 151 17.53 42.80 -14.90
CA LEU A 151 17.09 43.57 -16.06
C LEU A 151 15.72 44.22 -15.82
N LEU A 152 14.75 43.46 -15.31
CA LEU A 152 13.41 43.97 -15.04
C LEU A 152 13.40 45.05 -13.95
N ALA A 153 14.31 44.98 -12.97
CA ALA A 153 14.44 46.01 -11.94
C ALA A 153 14.93 47.37 -12.48
N GLN A 154 15.55 47.40 -13.67
CA GLN A 154 16.03 48.63 -14.30
C GLN A 154 14.96 49.33 -15.17
N VAL A 155 13.85 48.64 -15.44
CA VAL A 155 12.80 49.12 -16.33
C VAL A 155 12.04 50.29 -15.70
N LYS A 156 11.98 51.41 -16.42
CA LYS A 156 11.16 52.58 -16.05
C LYS A 156 9.71 52.38 -16.50
N GLN A 157 8.87 51.88 -15.59
CA GLN A 157 7.48 51.46 -15.89
C GLN A 157 6.56 52.60 -16.36
N ASP A 158 6.84 53.84 -15.95
CA ASP A 158 6.11 55.03 -16.39
C ASP A 158 6.21 55.27 -17.91
N GLN A 159 7.32 54.83 -18.52
CA GLN A 159 7.61 54.98 -19.95
C GLN A 159 7.09 53.83 -20.82
N LEU A 160 6.43 52.82 -20.24
CA LEU A 160 5.93 51.66 -20.97
C LEU A 160 4.46 51.80 -21.41
N SER A 161 4.16 51.23 -22.58
CA SER A 161 2.78 50.99 -23.00
C SER A 161 2.11 49.90 -22.13
N PRO A 162 0.77 49.83 -22.11
CA PRO A 162 0.04 48.81 -21.36
C PRO A 162 0.46 47.38 -21.73
N ASP A 163 0.67 47.09 -23.01
CA ASP A 163 1.10 45.77 -23.49
C ASP A 163 2.44 45.32 -22.91
N TYR A 164 3.41 46.25 -22.79
CA TYR A 164 4.71 45.92 -22.22
C TYR A 164 4.67 45.80 -20.69
N LEU A 165 3.78 46.52 -20.01
CA LEU A 165 3.49 46.28 -18.59
C LEU A 165 2.87 44.89 -18.38
N ALA A 166 1.97 44.47 -19.26
CA ALA A 166 1.38 43.12 -19.23
C ALA A 166 2.44 42.03 -19.53
N GLN A 167 3.36 42.25 -20.47
CA GLN A 167 4.50 41.35 -20.72
C GLN A 167 5.48 41.28 -19.55
N MET A 168 5.71 42.42 -18.87
CA MET A 168 6.53 42.48 -17.66
C MET A 168 5.87 41.68 -16.52
N SER A 169 4.54 41.76 -16.37
CA SER A 169 3.79 40.90 -15.44
C SER A 169 3.97 39.42 -15.75
N TYR A 170 3.84 39.02 -17.02
CA TYR A 170 4.13 37.65 -17.46
C TYR A 170 5.54 37.19 -17.04
N ALA A 171 6.57 38.01 -17.28
CA ALA A 171 7.93 37.68 -16.89
C ALA A 171 8.08 37.52 -15.36
N TYR A 172 7.47 38.40 -14.56
CA TYR A 172 7.50 38.27 -13.11
C TYR A 172 6.83 36.99 -12.61
N ARG A 173 5.76 36.52 -13.25
CA ARG A 173 5.14 35.22 -12.92
C ARG A 173 6.09 34.05 -13.21
N LEU A 174 6.82 34.08 -14.32
CA LEU A 174 7.86 33.07 -14.61
C LEU A 174 9.02 33.08 -13.60
N LEU A 175 9.26 34.23 -12.94
CA LEU A 175 10.35 34.43 -11.98
C LEU A 175 9.95 34.21 -10.52
N ASP A 176 8.73 33.72 -10.29
CA ASP A 176 8.13 33.52 -8.97
C ASP A 176 8.11 34.82 -8.14
N MET A 177 7.67 35.91 -8.78
CA MET A 177 7.54 37.25 -8.19
C MET A 177 6.07 37.71 -8.26
N PRO A 178 5.17 37.10 -7.46
CA PRO A 178 3.74 37.28 -7.61
C PRO A 178 3.28 38.71 -7.27
N ILE A 179 3.93 39.39 -6.32
CA ILE A 179 3.57 40.76 -5.91
C ILE A 179 3.85 41.74 -7.07
N GLU A 180 5.05 41.66 -7.67
CA GLU A 180 5.45 42.50 -8.79
C GLU A 180 4.63 42.20 -10.05
N ALA A 181 4.30 40.92 -10.28
CA ALA A 181 3.41 40.52 -11.36
C ALA A 181 2.02 41.17 -11.25
N LEU A 182 1.43 41.15 -10.05
CA LEU A 182 0.11 41.74 -9.82
C LEU A 182 0.15 43.28 -9.93
N ALA A 183 1.17 43.90 -9.33
CA ALA A 183 1.35 45.35 -9.40
C ALA A 183 1.48 45.85 -10.84
N THR A 184 2.29 45.17 -11.67
CA THR A 184 2.49 45.53 -13.08
C THR A 184 1.28 45.23 -13.96
N ALA A 185 0.58 44.11 -13.74
CA ALA A 185 -0.67 43.83 -14.45
C ALA A 185 -1.77 44.85 -14.12
N LYS A 186 -1.89 45.23 -12.84
CA LYS A 186 -2.83 46.28 -12.40
C LYS A 186 -2.48 47.64 -13.02
N ALA A 187 -1.19 47.97 -13.10
CA ALA A 187 -0.73 49.19 -13.77
C ALA A 187 -1.06 49.19 -15.27
N ALA A 188 -0.93 48.04 -15.96
CA ALA A 188 -1.35 47.89 -17.35
C ALA A 188 -2.86 48.12 -17.50
N LEU A 189 -3.66 47.45 -16.65
CA LEU A 189 -5.12 47.50 -16.68
C LEU A 189 -5.67 48.90 -16.41
N ASN A 190 -5.03 49.66 -15.51
CA ASN A 190 -5.41 51.05 -15.23
C ASN A 190 -5.17 52.00 -16.42
N LYS A 191 -4.22 51.67 -17.31
CA LYS A 191 -3.95 52.47 -18.52
C LYS A 191 -4.89 52.09 -19.68
N GLN A 192 -5.17 50.80 -19.84
CA GLN A 192 -6.01 50.29 -20.92
C GLN A 192 -6.68 48.98 -20.51
N VAL A 193 -7.97 48.87 -20.81
CA VAL A 193 -8.73 47.63 -20.67
C VAL A 193 -8.80 46.96 -22.04
N ASP A 194 -8.11 45.83 -22.18
CA ASP A 194 -8.12 44.96 -23.35
C ASP A 194 -8.07 43.49 -22.90
N GLY A 195 -8.57 42.57 -23.72
CA GLY A 195 -8.71 41.15 -23.38
C GLY A 195 -7.40 40.49 -22.94
N ASP A 196 -6.28 40.81 -23.58
CA ASP A 196 -4.98 40.20 -23.25
C ASP A 196 -4.43 40.76 -21.92
N ILE A 197 -4.65 42.05 -21.65
CA ILE A 197 -4.27 42.70 -20.38
C ILE A 197 -5.12 42.16 -19.22
N GLN A 198 -6.42 42.01 -19.44
CA GLN A 198 -7.34 41.41 -18.49
C GLN A 198 -6.93 39.97 -18.15
N GLU A 199 -6.54 39.18 -19.15
CA GLU A 199 -6.02 37.83 -18.95
C GLU A 199 -4.75 37.84 -18.09
N GLN A 200 -3.78 38.72 -18.38
CA GLN A 200 -2.58 38.83 -17.55
C GLN A 200 -2.89 39.25 -16.10
N TYR A 201 -3.88 40.12 -15.88
CA TYR A 201 -4.33 40.51 -14.54
C TYR A 201 -4.90 39.33 -13.76
N ILE A 202 -5.84 38.58 -14.36
CA ILE A 202 -6.42 37.37 -13.76
C ILE A 202 -5.33 36.36 -13.44
N LEU A 203 -4.43 36.14 -14.39
CA LEU A 203 -3.31 35.23 -14.22
C LEU A 203 -2.31 35.66 -13.13
N ALA A 204 -2.17 36.97 -12.87
CA ALA A 204 -1.38 37.49 -11.77
C ALA A 204 -2.10 37.37 -10.42
N LEU A 205 -3.43 37.57 -10.38
CA LEU A 205 -4.24 37.28 -9.20
C LEU A 205 -4.13 35.80 -8.81
N MET A 206 -4.22 34.90 -9.79
CA MET A 206 -4.01 33.45 -9.58
C MET A 206 -2.63 33.13 -9.00
N ALA A 207 -1.56 33.78 -9.49
CA ALA A 207 -0.21 33.60 -8.94
C ALA A 207 -0.07 34.08 -7.48
N ASN A 208 -0.95 34.99 -7.03
CA ASN A 208 -1.05 35.43 -5.64
C ASN A 208 -2.07 34.61 -4.82
N SER A 209 -2.64 33.55 -5.40
CA SER A 209 -3.75 32.77 -4.80
C SER A 209 -5.02 33.59 -4.50
N ASP A 210 -5.20 34.76 -5.13
CA ASP A 210 -6.42 35.57 -5.01
C ASP A 210 -7.49 35.12 -6.01
N TYR A 211 -7.97 33.90 -5.80
CA TYR A 211 -8.96 33.26 -6.67
C TYR A 211 -10.32 33.94 -6.59
N ALA A 212 -10.66 34.53 -5.44
CA ALA A 212 -11.94 35.21 -5.24
C ALA A 212 -12.02 36.50 -6.06
N GLU A 213 -10.98 37.35 -6.02
CA GLU A 213 -10.93 38.55 -6.86
C GLU A 213 -10.88 38.18 -8.34
N ALA A 214 -10.11 37.15 -8.71
CA ALA A 214 -10.03 36.67 -10.09
C ALA A 214 -11.39 36.18 -10.63
N GLU A 215 -12.14 35.42 -9.84
CA GLU A 215 -13.47 34.92 -10.22
C GLU A 215 -14.48 36.07 -10.35
N GLN A 216 -14.50 36.98 -9.37
CA GLN A 216 -15.34 38.18 -9.43
C GLN A 216 -15.01 39.03 -10.66
N TYR A 217 -13.73 39.19 -11.00
CA TYR A 217 -13.31 39.94 -12.17
C TYR A 217 -13.81 39.28 -13.47
N ILE A 218 -13.67 37.96 -13.61
CA ILE A 218 -14.20 37.21 -14.77
C ILE A 218 -15.71 37.39 -14.93
N GLN A 219 -16.46 37.30 -13.83
CA GLN A 219 -17.91 37.43 -13.84
C GLN A 219 -18.37 38.85 -14.20
N ASN A 220 -17.79 39.87 -13.54
CA ASN A 220 -18.16 41.27 -13.74
C ASN A 220 -17.87 41.78 -15.16
N HIS A 221 -16.84 41.22 -15.81
CA HIS A 221 -16.45 41.58 -17.16
C HIS A 221 -16.94 40.59 -18.23
N HIS A 222 -17.84 39.66 -17.87
CA HIS A 222 -18.43 38.65 -18.77
C HIS A 222 -17.40 37.84 -19.57
N LEU A 223 -16.22 37.60 -18.99
CA LEU A 223 -15.09 36.93 -19.66
C LEU A 223 -15.31 35.42 -19.82
N SER A 224 -16.25 34.84 -19.07
CA SER A 224 -16.62 33.42 -19.14
C SER A 224 -16.94 32.92 -20.55
N ALA A 225 -17.70 33.70 -21.32
CA ALA A 225 -18.08 33.33 -22.68
C ALA A 225 -16.95 33.61 -23.70
N LEU A 226 -16.11 34.62 -23.43
CA LEU A 226 -15.06 35.08 -24.34
C LEU A 226 -13.74 34.29 -24.18
N ARG A 227 -13.50 33.76 -22.98
CA ARG A 227 -12.28 33.06 -22.56
C ARG A 227 -12.62 31.87 -21.63
N PRO A 228 -13.39 30.87 -22.08
CA PRO A 228 -13.84 29.77 -21.21
C PRO A 228 -12.67 29.00 -20.57
N ASN A 229 -11.57 28.80 -21.30
CA ASN A 229 -10.37 28.12 -20.79
C ASN A 229 -9.71 28.87 -19.62
N LEU A 230 -9.82 30.21 -19.56
CA LEU A 230 -9.29 31.00 -18.46
C LEU A 230 -10.09 30.76 -17.17
N GLN A 231 -11.42 30.70 -17.28
CA GLN A 231 -12.29 30.36 -16.15
C GLN A 231 -12.03 28.93 -15.65
N HIS A 232 -11.89 27.95 -16.56
CA HIS A 232 -11.57 26.59 -16.15
C HIS A 232 -10.19 26.51 -15.49
N SER A 233 -9.19 27.18 -16.07
CA SER A 233 -7.84 27.23 -15.50
C SER A 233 -7.83 27.86 -14.10
N LEU A 234 -8.57 28.95 -13.89
CA LEU A 234 -8.76 29.57 -12.57
C LEU A 234 -9.29 28.55 -11.57
N LYS A 235 -10.38 27.86 -11.93
CA LYS A 235 -11.02 26.90 -11.02
C LYS A 235 -10.12 25.72 -10.67
N LEU A 236 -9.33 25.22 -11.64
CA LEU A 236 -8.38 24.14 -11.35
C LEU A 236 -7.29 24.58 -10.36
N HIS A 237 -6.73 25.78 -10.50
CA HIS A 237 -5.72 26.27 -9.54
C HIS A 237 -6.31 26.48 -8.14
N GLU A 238 -7.55 26.99 -8.06
CA GLU A 238 -8.28 27.07 -6.78
C GLU A 238 -8.43 25.68 -6.14
N PHE A 239 -8.87 24.68 -6.91
CA PHE A 239 -8.95 23.31 -6.42
C PHE A 239 -7.61 22.77 -5.96
N SER A 240 -6.54 22.90 -6.75
CA SER A 240 -5.21 22.42 -6.36
C SER A 240 -4.77 23.03 -5.02
N GLN A 241 -4.95 24.35 -4.82
CA GLN A 241 -4.62 25.01 -3.55
C GLN A 241 -5.48 24.50 -2.39
N ARG A 242 -6.79 24.37 -2.60
CA ARG A 242 -7.72 23.90 -1.57
C ARG A 242 -7.44 22.45 -1.18
N ILE A 243 -7.06 21.59 -2.13
CA ILE A 243 -6.63 20.21 -1.86
C ILE A 243 -5.37 20.21 -0.97
N GLN A 244 -4.35 21.00 -1.34
CA GLN A 244 -3.11 21.09 -0.54
C GLN A 244 -3.40 21.58 0.88
N ASN A 245 -4.20 22.63 1.03
CA ASN A 245 -4.63 23.15 2.34
C ASN A 245 -5.44 22.10 3.15
N ALA A 246 -6.29 21.34 2.47
CA ALA A 246 -7.09 20.28 3.10
C ALA A 246 -6.20 19.13 3.58
N ILE A 247 -5.20 18.70 2.79
CA ILE A 247 -4.25 17.65 3.16
C ILE A 247 -3.39 18.09 4.35
N GLN A 248 -2.86 19.31 4.35
CA GLN A 248 -2.11 19.86 5.48
C GLN A 248 -2.97 19.91 6.75
N SER A 249 -4.21 20.37 6.62
CA SER A 249 -5.17 20.38 7.73
C SER A 249 -5.50 18.97 8.22
N GLN A 250 -5.64 18.00 7.32
CA GLN A 250 -5.91 16.60 7.64
C GLN A 250 -4.76 15.98 8.42
N ARG A 251 -3.51 16.19 8.00
CA ARG A 251 -2.32 15.73 8.75
C ARG A 251 -2.30 16.26 10.19
N MET A 252 -2.52 17.56 10.35
CA MET A 252 -2.56 18.22 11.67
C MET A 252 -3.71 17.71 12.56
N LEU A 253 -4.90 17.49 11.99
CA LEU A 253 -6.07 17.01 12.74
C LEU A 253 -5.98 15.50 13.05
N THR A 254 -5.34 14.72 12.18
CA THR A 254 -5.05 13.30 12.42
C THR A 254 -4.06 13.15 13.58
N TYR A 255 -3.00 13.97 13.60
CA TYR A 255 -2.08 14.03 14.75
C TYR A 255 -2.82 14.35 16.06
N ARG A 256 -3.82 15.25 16.03
CA ARG A 256 -4.68 15.58 17.17
C ARG A 256 -5.81 14.58 17.45
N ASP A 257 -5.77 13.40 16.83
CA ASP A 257 -6.72 12.30 17.01
C ASP A 257 -8.20 12.73 16.83
N GLN A 258 -8.46 13.58 15.82
CA GLN A 258 -9.81 14.06 15.49
C GLN A 258 -10.58 13.09 14.59
N GLY A 259 -10.01 11.92 14.29
CA GLY A 259 -10.62 10.88 13.47
C GLY A 259 -11.12 11.40 12.11
N MET A 260 -12.35 11.04 11.73
CA MET A 260 -12.92 11.41 10.44
C MET A 260 -13.14 12.92 10.25
N LEU A 261 -13.17 13.73 11.32
CA LEU A 261 -13.24 15.19 11.20
C LEU A 261 -12.00 15.77 10.49
N ALA A 262 -10.87 15.05 10.54
CA ALA A 262 -9.64 15.44 9.83
C ALA A 262 -9.86 15.56 8.31
N TYR A 263 -10.82 14.82 7.75
CA TYR A 263 -11.13 14.84 6.32
C TYR A 263 -12.17 15.87 5.91
N SER A 264 -12.82 16.58 6.84
CA SER A 264 -13.95 17.49 6.53
C SER A 264 -13.64 18.53 5.44
N LYS A 265 -12.48 19.18 5.50
CA LYS A 265 -12.05 20.13 4.45
C LYS A 265 -11.84 19.45 3.11
N LEU A 266 -11.32 18.22 3.11
CA LEU A 266 -11.10 17.45 1.89
C LEU A 266 -12.44 17.00 1.29
N ASP A 267 -13.39 16.59 2.13
CA ASP A 267 -14.75 16.24 1.72
C ASP A 267 -15.47 17.42 1.05
N HIS A 268 -15.31 18.64 1.57
CA HIS A 268 -15.86 19.84 0.93
C HIS A 268 -15.26 20.12 -0.45
N VAL A 269 -13.94 19.96 -0.59
CA VAL A 269 -13.28 20.18 -1.89
C VAL A 269 -13.70 19.11 -2.90
N ILE A 270 -13.77 17.84 -2.49
CA ILE A 270 -14.23 16.73 -3.33
C ILE A 270 -15.68 16.95 -3.79
N ALA A 271 -16.57 17.41 -2.91
CA ALA A 271 -17.95 17.71 -3.26
C ALA A 271 -18.06 18.83 -4.32
N ASP A 272 -17.27 19.90 -4.17
CA ASP A 272 -17.23 20.99 -5.15
C ASP A 272 -16.66 20.53 -6.51
N MET A 273 -15.63 19.67 -6.49
CA MET A 273 -15.07 19.07 -7.71
C MET A 273 -16.09 18.17 -8.40
N GLN A 274 -16.85 17.37 -7.65
CA GLN A 274 -17.92 16.53 -8.17
C GLN A 274 -19.02 17.38 -8.82
N HIS A 275 -19.39 18.52 -8.22
CA HIS A 275 -20.35 19.45 -8.83
C HIS A 275 -19.79 20.07 -10.12
N TYR A 276 -18.52 20.46 -10.10
CA TYR A 276 -17.84 21.03 -11.26
C TYR A 276 -17.72 20.05 -12.44
N GLU A 277 -17.60 18.74 -12.16
CA GLU A 277 -17.55 17.70 -13.19
C GLU A 277 -18.80 17.67 -14.09
N ALA A 278 -19.96 18.15 -13.62
CA ALA A 278 -21.20 18.14 -14.39
C ALA A 278 -21.13 18.90 -15.72
N ALA A 279 -20.21 19.86 -15.84
CA ALA A 279 -19.93 20.61 -17.06
C ALA A 279 -18.41 20.62 -17.34
N PRO A 280 -17.83 19.51 -17.82
CA PRO A 280 -16.39 19.35 -17.92
C PRO A 280 -15.81 20.27 -19.02
N PRO A 281 -14.56 20.75 -18.87
CA PRO A 281 -13.90 21.58 -19.89
C PRO A 281 -13.90 20.90 -21.26
N GLU A 282 -14.23 21.64 -22.32
CA GLU A 282 -14.13 21.13 -23.70
C GLU A 282 -12.68 20.82 -24.09
N ASP A 283 -11.75 21.66 -23.63
CA ASP A 283 -10.32 21.46 -23.83
C ASP A 283 -9.84 20.18 -23.14
N GLN A 284 -9.24 19.28 -23.92
CA GLN A 284 -8.80 17.98 -23.43
C GLN A 284 -7.67 18.08 -22.41
N ALA A 285 -6.75 19.04 -22.55
CA ALA A 285 -5.63 19.18 -21.62
C ALA A 285 -6.12 19.66 -20.25
N ILE A 286 -7.01 20.64 -20.23
CA ILE A 286 -7.66 21.13 -18.99
C ILE A 286 -8.50 20.02 -18.36
N ARG A 287 -9.28 19.29 -19.15
CA ARG A 287 -10.07 18.15 -18.67
C ARG A 287 -9.21 17.07 -18.02
N ARG A 288 -8.07 16.71 -18.63
CA ARG A 288 -7.14 15.74 -18.04
C ARG A 288 -6.58 16.24 -16.71
N LYS A 289 -6.17 17.51 -16.64
CA LYS A 289 -5.68 18.12 -15.40
C LYS A 289 -6.73 18.09 -14.29
N PHE A 290 -8.00 18.35 -14.62
CA PHE A 290 -9.10 18.20 -13.66
C PHE A 290 -9.14 16.79 -13.04
N TYR A 291 -9.16 15.75 -13.88
CA TYR A 291 -9.22 14.37 -13.40
C TYR A 291 -7.98 13.95 -12.61
N TYR A 292 -6.80 14.47 -12.96
CA TYR A 292 -5.59 14.27 -12.18
C TYR A 292 -5.71 14.82 -10.76
N ASP A 293 -6.10 16.08 -10.62
CA ASP A 293 -6.25 16.71 -9.31
C ASP A 293 -7.42 16.09 -8.52
N TYR A 294 -8.49 15.70 -9.20
CA TYR A 294 -9.64 15.05 -8.57
C TYR A 294 -9.27 13.68 -8.01
N SER A 295 -8.54 12.87 -8.79
CA SER A 295 -8.03 11.58 -8.35
C SER A 295 -7.05 11.71 -7.18
N TYR A 296 -6.25 12.77 -7.15
CA TYR A 296 -5.32 13.06 -6.07
C TYR A 296 -6.04 13.41 -4.76
N ALA A 297 -7.09 14.24 -4.84
CA ALA A 297 -7.95 14.56 -3.69
C ALA A 297 -8.65 13.30 -3.15
N LEU A 298 -9.20 12.46 -4.04
CA LEU A 298 -9.85 11.20 -3.69
C LEU A 298 -8.86 10.21 -3.03
N ASN A 299 -7.62 10.14 -3.50
CA ASN A 299 -6.59 9.29 -2.89
C ASN A 299 -6.25 9.76 -1.48
N ALA A 300 -6.06 11.07 -1.29
CA ALA A 300 -5.86 11.65 0.03
C ALA A 300 -7.05 11.37 0.97
N ARG A 301 -8.26 11.18 0.43
CA ARG A 301 -9.46 10.79 1.18
C ARG A 301 -9.60 9.28 1.42
N GLN A 302 -8.65 8.49 0.93
CA GLN A 302 -8.65 7.03 0.90
C GLN A 302 -9.81 6.43 0.10
N ALA A 303 -10.32 7.14 -0.91
CA ALA A 303 -11.43 6.71 -1.76
C ALA A 303 -10.95 5.90 -2.99
N SER A 304 -10.15 4.86 -2.77
CA SER A 304 -9.39 4.15 -3.82
C SER A 304 -10.21 3.63 -5.00
N LYS A 305 -11.47 3.21 -4.77
CA LYS A 305 -12.35 2.78 -5.88
C LYS A 305 -12.71 3.94 -6.81
N GLN A 306 -12.96 5.12 -6.25
CA GLN A 306 -13.30 6.31 -7.02
C GLN A 306 -12.07 6.83 -7.76
N VAL A 307 -10.88 6.81 -7.14
CA VAL A 307 -9.62 7.17 -7.81
C VAL A 307 -9.47 6.44 -9.15
N LEU A 308 -9.58 5.11 -9.16
CA LEU A 308 -9.42 4.33 -10.39
C LEU A 308 -10.54 4.58 -11.40
N ALA A 309 -11.77 4.83 -10.94
CA ALA A 309 -12.89 5.18 -11.82
C ALA A 309 -12.69 6.53 -12.51
N GLU A 310 -12.20 7.55 -11.78
CA GLU A 310 -11.90 8.87 -12.33
C GLU A 310 -10.73 8.85 -13.30
N LEU A 311 -9.67 8.08 -12.99
CA LEU A 311 -8.51 7.95 -13.88
C LEU A 311 -8.83 7.30 -15.23
N GLN A 312 -9.84 6.42 -15.29
CA GLN A 312 -10.29 5.85 -16.57
C GLN A 312 -10.86 6.92 -17.51
N LYS A 313 -11.42 8.03 -16.99
CA LYS A 313 -12.00 9.13 -17.79
C LYS A 313 -10.95 9.98 -18.50
N VAL A 314 -9.68 9.92 -18.08
CA VAL A 314 -8.55 10.61 -18.74
C VAL A 314 -8.29 10.06 -20.16
N ASN A 315 -8.63 8.79 -20.39
CA ASN A 315 -8.43 8.06 -21.65
C ASN A 315 -6.95 8.04 -22.10
N LEU A 316 -6.04 7.84 -21.15
CA LEU A 316 -4.61 7.62 -21.37
C LEU A 316 -4.11 6.48 -20.47
N PRO A 317 -3.05 5.76 -20.86
CA PRO A 317 -2.36 4.85 -19.95
C PRO A 317 -1.89 5.57 -18.69
N ILE A 318 -2.06 4.95 -17.50
CA ILE A 318 -1.64 5.54 -16.22
C ILE A 318 -0.12 5.80 -16.20
N LEU A 319 0.67 4.98 -16.90
CA LEU A 319 2.12 5.16 -17.01
C LEU A 319 2.54 6.48 -17.68
N ASP A 320 1.69 7.05 -18.52
CA ASP A 320 1.94 8.32 -19.22
C ASP A 320 1.46 9.53 -18.39
N MET A 321 0.86 9.30 -17.22
CA MET A 321 0.34 10.35 -16.34
C MET A 321 1.44 10.91 -15.41
N PRO A 322 1.26 12.13 -14.87
CA PRO A 322 2.20 12.73 -13.92
C PRO A 322 2.48 11.85 -12.69
N ALA A 323 3.65 12.01 -12.08
CA ALA A 323 4.12 11.17 -10.96
C ALA A 323 3.12 11.10 -9.79
N TYR A 324 2.54 12.22 -9.36
CA TYR A 324 1.56 12.25 -8.27
C TYR A 324 0.27 11.48 -8.57
N VAL A 325 -0.10 11.39 -9.86
CA VAL A 325 -1.27 10.63 -10.32
C VAL A 325 -0.98 9.14 -10.35
N ARG A 326 0.22 8.77 -10.85
CA ARG A 326 0.71 7.39 -10.80
C ARG A 326 0.83 6.87 -9.37
N HIS A 327 1.28 7.71 -8.44
CA HIS A 327 1.33 7.40 -7.01
C HIS A 327 -0.07 7.15 -6.45
N ALA A 328 -1.03 8.06 -6.70
CA ALA A 328 -2.42 7.88 -6.29
C ALA A 328 -3.05 6.59 -6.84
N ALA A 329 -2.74 6.23 -8.09
CA ALA A 329 -3.14 4.96 -8.67
C ALA A 329 -2.48 3.76 -7.96
N ALA A 330 -1.18 3.83 -7.68
CA ALA A 330 -0.43 2.78 -6.99
C ALA A 330 -1.02 2.47 -5.60
N ASP A 331 -1.22 3.52 -4.79
CA ASP A 331 -1.86 3.43 -3.46
C ASP A 331 -3.25 2.78 -3.56
N SER A 332 -4.02 3.20 -4.56
CA SER A 332 -5.37 2.71 -4.77
C SER A 332 -5.40 1.23 -5.17
N TYR A 333 -4.51 0.80 -6.06
CA TYR A 333 -4.38 -0.62 -6.40
C TYR A 333 -3.95 -1.45 -5.18
N LEU A 334 -3.00 -0.96 -4.38
CA LEU A 334 -2.56 -1.65 -3.17
C LEU A 334 -3.71 -1.79 -2.16
N LYS A 335 -4.40 -0.69 -1.83
CA LYS A 335 -5.55 -0.67 -0.90
C LYS A 335 -6.69 -1.58 -1.38
N LEU A 336 -6.88 -1.73 -2.69
CA LEU A 336 -7.87 -2.61 -3.31
C LEU A 336 -7.40 -4.05 -3.49
N ARG A 337 -6.30 -4.44 -2.82
CA ARG A 337 -5.76 -5.80 -2.86
C ARG A 337 -5.32 -6.26 -4.26
N GLN A 338 -4.76 -5.33 -5.04
CA GLN A 338 -4.20 -5.57 -6.38
C GLN A 338 -2.69 -5.25 -6.44
N PRO A 339 -1.87 -5.92 -5.61
CA PRO A 339 -0.48 -5.52 -5.38
C PRO A 339 0.40 -5.66 -6.64
N LYS A 340 0.07 -6.58 -7.56
CA LYS A 340 0.79 -6.71 -8.84
C LYS A 340 0.69 -5.46 -9.72
N GLN A 341 -0.46 -4.78 -9.73
CA GLN A 341 -0.62 -3.52 -10.46
C GLN A 341 0.03 -2.37 -9.70
N ALA A 342 -0.11 -2.33 -8.38
CA ALA A 342 0.55 -1.34 -7.53
C ALA A 342 2.07 -1.34 -7.73
N GLU A 343 2.70 -2.52 -7.77
CA GLU A 343 4.14 -2.67 -8.00
C GLU A 343 4.60 -2.01 -9.31
N VAL A 344 3.84 -2.16 -10.41
CA VAL A 344 4.17 -1.55 -11.71
C VAL A 344 4.25 -0.03 -11.57
N TYR A 345 3.25 0.58 -10.93
CA TYR A 345 3.19 2.03 -10.79
C TYR A 345 4.21 2.56 -9.78
N TYR A 346 4.41 1.92 -8.62
CA TYR A 346 5.47 2.32 -7.69
C TYR A 346 6.86 2.25 -8.33
N ARG A 347 7.16 1.19 -9.11
CA ARG A 347 8.45 1.09 -9.82
C ARG A 347 8.65 2.21 -10.84
N SER A 348 7.58 2.65 -11.51
CA SER A 348 7.67 3.77 -12.46
C SER A 348 8.09 5.08 -11.78
N LEU A 349 7.76 5.27 -10.49
CA LEU A 349 8.11 6.47 -9.73
C LEU A 349 9.59 6.51 -9.36
N LEU A 350 10.27 5.36 -9.27
CA LEU A 350 11.70 5.30 -8.91
C LEU A 350 12.62 5.98 -9.92
N SER A 351 12.15 6.19 -11.15
CA SER A 351 12.89 6.90 -12.21
C SER A 351 12.72 8.42 -12.18
N GLU A 352 11.77 8.92 -11.38
CA GLU A 352 11.47 10.35 -11.29
C GLU A 352 12.51 11.08 -10.43
N LYS A 353 13.07 12.16 -10.97
CA LYS A 353 14.11 12.92 -10.27
C LYS A 353 13.54 13.62 -9.03
N ASN A 354 14.15 13.39 -7.88
CA ASN A 354 13.77 13.99 -6.58
C ASN A 354 12.31 13.72 -6.17
N TYR A 355 11.72 12.59 -6.59
CA TYR A 355 10.36 12.21 -6.25
C TYR A 355 10.27 11.03 -5.26
N PRO A 356 11.05 9.93 -5.39
CA PRO A 356 10.98 8.82 -4.45
C PRO A 356 11.38 9.24 -3.04
N ASP A 357 10.42 9.17 -2.14
CA ASP A 357 10.55 9.34 -0.69
C ASP A 357 10.27 7.99 0.00
N TYR A 358 10.28 7.99 1.34
CA TYR A 358 9.91 6.81 2.11
C TYR A 358 8.56 6.22 1.68
N ASP A 359 7.52 7.03 1.43
CA ASP A 359 6.17 6.55 1.09
C ASP A 359 6.17 5.72 -0.20
N VAL A 360 6.87 6.18 -1.25
CA VAL A 360 7.01 5.43 -2.51
C VAL A 360 7.70 4.08 -2.29
N TYR A 361 8.79 4.06 -1.51
CA TYR A 361 9.52 2.83 -1.22
C TYR A 361 8.73 1.88 -0.32
N ALA A 362 8.01 2.40 0.67
CA ALA A 362 7.15 1.62 1.55
C ALA A 362 5.98 1.01 0.78
N GLY A 363 5.34 1.77 -0.12
CA GLY A 363 4.31 1.26 -1.03
C GLY A 363 4.81 0.14 -1.94
N LEU A 364 6.02 0.30 -2.51
CA LEU A 364 6.67 -0.78 -3.26
C LEU A 364 6.97 -1.99 -2.37
N TYR A 365 7.47 -1.78 -1.16
CA TYR A 365 7.74 -2.84 -0.20
C TYR A 365 6.48 -3.65 0.12
N TYR A 366 5.38 -2.99 0.50
CA TYR A 366 4.13 -3.67 0.84
C TYR A 366 3.50 -4.36 -0.37
N SER A 367 3.58 -3.78 -1.57
CA SER A 367 3.15 -4.47 -2.79
C SER A 367 3.97 -5.72 -3.10
N LEU A 368 5.25 -5.79 -2.70
CA LEU A 368 6.05 -7.02 -2.78
C LEU A 368 5.66 -8.04 -1.71
N ILE A 369 5.44 -7.60 -0.45
CA ILE A 369 5.03 -8.47 0.67
C ILE A 369 3.66 -9.11 0.39
N GLU A 370 2.68 -8.35 -0.08
CA GLU A 370 1.34 -8.87 -0.42
C GLU A 370 1.35 -9.83 -1.62
N GLN A 371 2.46 -9.90 -2.37
CA GLN A 371 2.70 -10.90 -3.43
C GLN A 371 3.60 -12.06 -2.99
N GLU A 372 3.91 -12.20 -1.70
CA GLU A 372 4.84 -13.20 -1.17
C GLU A 372 6.30 -13.05 -1.66
N LYS A 373 6.68 -11.89 -2.23
CA LYS A 373 8.03 -11.63 -2.78
C LYS A 373 9.04 -11.19 -1.70
N PHE A 374 9.11 -11.92 -0.58
CA PHE A 374 9.91 -11.55 0.60
C PHE A 374 11.38 -11.27 0.30
N LYS A 375 12.00 -12.04 -0.58
CA LYS A 375 13.41 -11.83 -0.97
C LYS A 375 13.62 -10.47 -1.65
N GLN A 376 12.70 -10.06 -2.53
CA GLN A 376 12.80 -8.76 -3.20
C GLN A 376 12.47 -7.61 -2.24
N ALA A 377 11.50 -7.82 -1.35
CA ALA A 377 11.14 -6.85 -0.32
C ALA A 377 12.32 -6.59 0.63
N ASP A 378 13.03 -7.63 1.06
CA ASP A 378 14.21 -7.51 1.91
C ASP A 378 15.37 -6.79 1.20
N GLN A 379 15.61 -7.12 -0.06
CA GLN A 379 16.60 -6.41 -0.89
C GLN A 379 16.27 -4.92 -1.00
N LEU A 380 14.98 -4.56 -1.10
CA LEU A 380 14.54 -3.18 -1.11
C LEU A 380 14.84 -2.46 0.21
N ILE A 381 14.62 -3.11 1.36
CA ILE A 381 14.99 -2.55 2.68
C ILE A 381 16.49 -2.23 2.74
N VAL A 382 17.34 -3.12 2.24
CA VAL A 382 18.79 -2.86 2.18
C VAL A 382 19.12 -1.67 1.27
N GLN A 383 18.45 -1.55 0.13
CA GLN A 383 18.64 -0.41 -0.79
C GLN A 383 18.17 0.92 -0.18
N MET A 384 17.02 0.92 0.51
CA MET A 384 16.47 2.10 1.19
C MET A 384 17.48 2.72 2.17
N ASP A 385 18.32 1.92 2.82
CA ASP A 385 19.35 2.41 3.74
C ASP A 385 20.31 3.42 3.10
N HIS A 386 20.61 3.21 1.81
CA HIS A 386 21.53 4.02 1.03
C HIS A 386 20.84 5.15 0.27
N LEU A 387 19.57 4.94 -0.10
CA LEU A 387 18.80 5.87 -0.93
C LEU A 387 18.12 6.96 -0.11
N LEU A 388 17.70 6.65 1.12
CA LEU A 388 17.01 7.62 1.97
C LEU A 388 18.01 8.52 2.72
N PRO A 389 17.71 9.83 2.83
CA PRO A 389 18.54 10.76 3.59
C PRO A 389 18.58 10.37 5.06
N THR A 390 19.75 10.45 5.69
CA THR A 390 19.89 10.19 7.13
C THR A 390 19.57 11.41 7.99
N PHE A 391 19.94 12.60 7.53
CA PHE A 391 19.85 13.84 8.30
C PHE A 391 19.20 14.95 7.51
N ASN A 392 18.47 15.80 8.22
CA ASN A 392 18.03 17.11 7.78
C ASN A 392 19.10 18.16 8.14
N TYR A 393 19.45 18.99 7.16
CA TYR A 393 20.41 20.09 7.30
C TYR A 393 19.67 21.43 7.23
N SER A 394 19.76 22.22 8.29
CA SER A 394 19.25 23.59 8.27
C SER A 394 20.23 24.53 7.57
N ALA A 395 19.71 25.48 6.78
CA ALA A 395 20.49 26.56 6.20
C ALA A 395 20.94 27.60 7.25
N ALA A 396 20.36 27.58 8.46
CA ALA A 396 20.72 28.48 9.55
C ALA A 396 22.03 28.05 10.22
N LYS A 397 23.00 28.95 10.27
CA LYS A 397 24.32 28.71 10.87
C LYS A 397 24.19 28.43 12.38
N GLY A 398 24.70 27.29 12.83
CA GLY A 398 24.73 26.89 14.25
C GLY A 398 23.61 25.96 14.71
N VAL A 399 22.69 25.56 13.82
CA VAL A 399 21.68 24.55 14.13
C VAL A 399 22.26 23.13 13.91
N ASN A 400 22.17 22.27 14.92
CA ASN A 400 22.59 20.88 14.80
C ASN A 400 21.72 20.15 13.76
N ARG A 401 22.33 19.26 12.97
CA ARG A 401 21.60 18.35 12.10
C ARG A 401 20.63 17.49 12.92
N THR A 402 19.43 17.28 12.40
CA THR A 402 18.42 16.39 12.98
C THR A 402 18.26 15.16 12.11
N THR A 403 17.72 14.07 12.64
CA THR A 403 17.37 12.90 11.84
C THR A 403 16.29 13.27 10.83
N HIS A 404 16.39 12.77 9.60
CA HIS A 404 15.35 12.95 8.59
C HIS A 404 14.11 12.11 8.92
N ASP A 405 12.91 12.60 8.63
CA ASP A 405 11.66 11.90 8.96
C ASP A 405 11.58 10.52 8.26
N ASP A 406 11.86 10.45 6.95
CA ASP A 406 12.02 9.19 6.20
C ASP A 406 12.97 8.17 6.87
N ARG A 407 14.03 8.65 7.55
CA ARG A 407 14.96 7.77 8.25
C ARG A 407 14.29 7.13 9.46
N LEU A 408 13.46 7.88 10.19
CA LEU A 408 12.74 7.35 11.35
C LEU A 408 11.74 6.26 10.92
N GLU A 409 11.00 6.51 9.84
CA GLU A 409 10.01 5.58 9.30
C GLU A 409 10.66 4.32 8.72
N TYR A 410 11.76 4.48 7.96
CA TYR A 410 12.58 3.36 7.46
C TYR A 410 13.07 2.46 8.60
N LEU A 411 13.57 3.02 9.70
CA LEU A 411 14.01 2.22 10.85
C LEU A 411 12.87 1.39 11.44
N GLY A 412 11.65 1.95 11.46
CA GLY A 412 10.44 1.20 11.82
C GLY A 412 10.15 0.05 10.86
N LEU A 413 10.11 0.34 9.55
CA LEU A 413 9.83 -0.65 8.52
C LEU A 413 10.86 -1.79 8.50
N LYS A 414 12.14 -1.48 8.73
CA LYS A 414 13.21 -2.48 8.84
C LYS A 414 12.95 -3.49 9.96
N GLY A 415 12.49 -3.02 11.12
CA GLY A 415 12.14 -3.91 12.24
C GLY A 415 10.91 -4.76 11.93
N LEU A 416 9.91 -4.18 11.27
CA LEU A 416 8.72 -4.91 10.82
C LEU A 416 9.03 -5.94 9.73
N ASN A 417 10.02 -5.69 8.87
CA ASN A 417 10.47 -6.65 7.85
C ASN A 417 10.98 -7.96 8.47
N TYR A 418 11.72 -7.91 9.57
CA TYR A 418 12.06 -9.12 10.33
C TYR A 418 10.79 -9.86 10.77
N ALA A 419 9.81 -9.14 11.32
CA ALA A 419 8.57 -9.74 11.80
C ALA A 419 7.74 -10.39 10.68
N TYR A 420 7.60 -9.72 9.53
CA TYR A 420 6.87 -10.26 8.38
C TYR A 420 7.54 -11.48 7.75
N ARG A 421 8.83 -11.71 8.03
CA ARG A 421 9.58 -12.91 7.64
C ARG A 421 9.57 -14.02 8.69
N ASN A 422 8.74 -13.90 9.73
CA ASN A 422 8.69 -14.77 10.91
C ASN A 422 9.96 -14.73 11.78
N GLU A 423 10.77 -13.68 11.67
CA GLU A 423 12.00 -13.49 12.47
C GLU A 423 11.73 -12.65 13.73
N HIS A 424 10.69 -13.01 14.49
CA HIS A 424 10.17 -12.20 15.60
C HIS A 424 11.20 -11.94 16.70
N ALA A 425 12.11 -12.89 16.97
CA ALA A 425 13.19 -12.70 17.93
C ALA A 425 14.18 -11.60 17.52
N MET A 426 14.46 -11.46 16.22
CA MET A 426 15.30 -10.39 15.71
C MET A 426 14.56 -9.05 15.73
N ALA A 427 13.26 -9.06 15.39
CA ALA A 427 12.41 -7.87 15.47
C ALA A 427 12.32 -7.32 16.90
N GLU A 428 12.08 -8.17 17.91
CA GLU A 428 11.96 -7.75 19.32
C GLU A 428 13.27 -7.09 19.79
N ARG A 429 14.41 -7.78 19.61
CA ARG A 429 15.74 -7.25 19.97
C ARG A 429 16.06 -5.93 19.27
N TYR A 430 15.71 -5.82 17.98
CA TYR A 430 15.94 -4.62 17.20
C TYR A 430 15.12 -3.43 17.74
N PHE A 431 13.84 -3.63 18.03
CA PHE A 431 13.00 -2.57 18.60
C PHE A 431 13.35 -2.24 20.04
N GLU A 432 13.78 -3.21 20.86
CA GLU A 432 14.33 -2.94 22.20
C GLU A 432 15.54 -2.00 22.13
N GLN A 433 16.46 -2.24 21.17
CA GLN A 433 17.62 -1.37 20.95
C GLN A 433 17.22 0.03 20.47
N LEU A 434 16.26 0.13 19.55
CA LEU A 434 15.75 1.43 19.08
C LEU A 434 15.08 2.22 20.21
N VAL A 435 14.25 1.57 21.03
CA VAL A 435 13.59 2.21 22.18
C VAL A 435 14.62 2.62 23.23
N ALA A 436 15.67 1.83 23.47
CA ALA A 436 16.75 2.22 24.38
C ALA A 436 17.49 3.48 23.92
N GLN A 437 17.66 3.67 22.60
CA GLN A 437 18.29 4.86 22.03
C GLN A 437 17.34 6.06 21.95
N ALA A 438 16.06 5.82 21.68
CA ALA A 438 15.03 6.85 21.53
C ALA A 438 13.80 6.53 22.40
N PRO A 439 13.91 6.63 23.73
CA PRO A 439 12.85 6.19 24.66
C PRO A 439 11.57 7.02 24.59
N ASN A 440 11.57 8.19 23.94
CA ASN A 440 10.37 9.01 23.76
C ASN A 440 9.74 8.83 22.37
N ASN A 441 10.29 7.95 21.51
CA ASN A 441 9.70 7.69 20.19
C ASN A 441 8.49 6.74 20.32
N VAL A 442 7.30 7.31 20.10
CA VAL A 442 6.00 6.61 20.23
C VAL A 442 5.87 5.46 19.22
N SER A 443 6.36 5.65 17.99
CA SER A 443 6.26 4.63 16.92
C SER A 443 7.09 3.39 17.25
N TYR A 444 8.33 3.55 17.72
CA TYR A 444 9.18 2.41 18.10
C TYR A 444 8.63 1.61 19.27
N ARG A 445 8.02 2.28 20.25
CA ARG A 445 7.35 1.60 21.37
C ARG A 445 6.11 0.84 20.93
N ASN A 446 5.31 1.42 20.03
CA ASN A 446 4.16 0.75 19.45
C ASN A 446 4.57 -0.50 18.65
N ASN A 447 5.64 -0.40 17.86
CA ASN A 447 6.17 -1.55 17.14
C ASN A 447 6.72 -2.62 18.10
N LEU A 448 7.44 -2.23 19.17
CA LEU A 448 7.89 -3.18 20.18
C LEU A 448 6.72 -3.92 20.85
N ALA A 449 5.67 -3.18 21.25
CA ALA A 449 4.48 -3.76 21.84
C ALA A 449 3.76 -4.72 20.87
N LEU A 450 3.65 -4.36 19.59
CA LEU A 450 3.10 -5.23 18.54
C LEU A 450 3.89 -6.53 18.45
N ILE A 451 5.23 -6.45 18.38
CA ILE A 451 6.08 -7.64 18.30
C ILE A 451 5.95 -8.50 19.55
N GLN A 452 5.97 -7.91 20.75
CA GLN A 452 5.79 -8.65 22.01
C GLN A 452 4.46 -9.41 22.05
N ARG A 453 3.36 -8.81 21.57
CA ARG A 453 2.08 -9.50 21.44
C ARG A 453 2.17 -10.69 20.47
N TRP A 454 2.81 -10.52 19.31
CA TRP A 454 3.02 -11.61 18.33
C TRP A 454 3.92 -12.72 18.88
N ARG A 455 4.78 -12.39 19.84
CA ARG A 455 5.62 -13.33 20.58
C ARG A 455 4.93 -13.98 21.78
N GLU A 456 3.60 -13.90 21.84
CA GLU A 456 2.75 -14.44 22.91
C GLU A 456 3.02 -13.82 24.30
N LYS A 457 3.42 -12.54 24.34
CA LYS A 457 3.66 -11.77 25.59
C LYS A 457 2.74 -10.54 25.73
N PRO A 458 1.41 -10.72 25.79
CA PRO A 458 0.47 -9.60 25.81
C PRO A 458 0.53 -8.74 27.09
N GLU A 459 0.90 -9.28 28.25
CA GLU A 459 1.07 -8.48 29.48
C GLU A 459 2.32 -7.60 29.40
N LEU A 460 3.44 -8.12 28.88
CA LEU A 460 4.64 -7.33 28.61
C LEU A 460 4.37 -6.23 27.59
N SER A 461 3.62 -6.57 26.53
CA SER A 461 3.17 -5.61 25.52
C SER A 461 2.36 -4.47 26.15
N GLU A 462 1.35 -4.79 26.97
CA GLU A 462 0.55 -3.78 27.67
C GLU A 462 1.37 -2.96 28.66
N SER A 463 2.32 -3.57 29.37
CA SER A 463 3.26 -2.86 30.25
C SER A 463 4.09 -1.81 29.48
N ASN A 464 4.55 -2.14 28.28
CA ASN A 464 5.28 -1.20 27.43
C ASN A 464 4.38 -0.09 26.88
N LEU A 465 3.15 -0.39 26.46
CA LEU A 465 2.18 0.63 26.05
C LEU A 465 1.79 1.55 27.21
N ALA A 466 1.69 1.02 28.43
CA ALA A 466 1.36 1.80 29.61
C ALA A 466 2.37 2.93 29.89
N GLN A 467 3.60 2.84 29.39
CA GLN A 467 4.60 3.91 29.47
C GLN A 467 4.27 5.12 28.59
N LEU A 468 3.35 4.97 27.63
CA LEU A 468 2.84 6.06 26.79
C LEU A 468 1.64 6.77 27.41
N ARG A 469 1.16 6.32 28.58
CA ARG A 469 0.07 7.00 29.30
C ARG A 469 0.52 8.41 29.68
N GLY A 470 -0.29 9.41 29.34
CA GLY A 470 0.00 10.82 29.59
C GLY A 470 0.72 11.54 28.45
N VAL A 471 1.06 10.86 27.35
CA VAL A 471 1.44 11.51 26.09
C VAL A 471 0.16 11.94 25.36
N GLU A 472 -0.03 13.25 25.22
CA GLU A 472 -1.16 13.84 24.49
C GLU A 472 -0.66 14.61 23.26
N PRO A 473 -1.29 14.45 22.07
CA PRO A 473 -2.42 13.56 21.79
C PRO A 473 -2.00 12.08 21.76
N VAL A 474 -2.91 11.18 22.15
CA VAL A 474 -2.70 9.73 22.06
C VAL A 474 -2.65 9.29 20.59
N ASP A 475 -1.53 8.72 20.17
CA ASP A 475 -1.33 8.22 18.82
C ASP A 475 -2.31 7.09 18.44
N GLN A 476 -2.78 7.08 17.18
CA GLN A 476 -3.74 6.10 16.68
C GLN A 476 -3.22 4.66 16.82
N ALA A 477 -1.93 4.41 16.53
CA ALA A 477 -1.34 3.07 16.67
C ALA A 477 -1.32 2.61 18.13
N THR A 478 -1.15 3.53 19.09
CA THR A 478 -1.25 3.23 20.53
C THR A 478 -2.65 2.74 20.90
N ARG A 479 -3.70 3.40 20.40
CA ARG A 479 -5.09 2.95 20.63
C ARG A 479 -5.36 1.59 20.00
N ILE A 480 -4.89 1.37 18.77
CA ILE A 480 -5.03 0.08 18.07
C ILE A 480 -4.30 -1.03 18.84
N ASN A 481 -3.08 -0.77 19.32
CA ASN A 481 -2.32 -1.74 20.10
C ASN A 481 -2.99 -2.08 21.43
N HIS A 482 -3.54 -1.10 22.16
CA HIS A 482 -4.33 -1.38 23.37
C HIS A 482 -5.57 -2.23 23.05
N MET A 483 -6.29 -1.93 21.96
CA MET A 483 -7.44 -2.73 21.52
C MET A 483 -7.04 -4.19 21.23
N GLN A 484 -5.96 -4.39 20.47
CA GLN A 484 -5.47 -5.73 20.12
C GLN A 484 -4.85 -6.47 21.32
N ASN A 485 -4.29 -5.76 22.29
CA ASN A 485 -3.83 -6.35 23.55
C ASN A 485 -5.01 -6.77 24.44
N SER A 486 -6.07 -5.96 24.55
CA SER A 486 -7.31 -6.36 25.24
C SER A 486 -7.89 -7.63 24.64
N GLN A 487 -7.86 -7.76 23.31
CA GLN A 487 -8.24 -9.00 22.62
C GLN A 487 -7.34 -10.18 23.02
N ALA A 488 -6.01 -10.03 22.96
CA ALA A 488 -5.05 -11.08 23.32
C ALA A 488 -5.13 -11.50 24.81
N LEU A 489 -5.46 -10.57 25.70
CA LEU A 489 -5.67 -10.82 27.13
C LEU A 489 -7.06 -11.42 27.43
N GLY A 490 -7.94 -11.60 26.44
CA GLY A 490 -9.31 -12.07 26.66
C GLY A 490 -10.18 -11.08 27.45
N ASN A 491 -9.85 -9.79 27.41
CA ASN A 491 -10.63 -8.72 28.01
C ASN A 491 -11.64 -8.18 26.99
N ILE A 492 -12.68 -8.97 26.75
CA ILE A 492 -13.64 -8.77 25.65
C ILE A 492 -14.41 -7.45 25.77
N GLN A 493 -14.77 -7.05 26.99
CA GLN A 493 -15.51 -5.80 27.24
C GLN A 493 -14.68 -4.57 26.82
N TRP A 494 -13.41 -4.53 27.22
CA TRP A 494 -12.50 -3.44 26.82
C TRP A 494 -12.20 -3.48 25.34
N TRP A 495 -11.94 -4.67 24.78
CA TRP A 495 -11.74 -4.84 23.34
C TRP A 495 -12.91 -4.27 22.53
N ARG A 496 -14.15 -4.60 22.91
CA ARG A 496 -15.37 -4.10 22.26
C ARG A 496 -15.51 -2.58 22.39
N ALA A 497 -15.31 -2.02 23.59
CA ALA A 497 -15.41 -0.58 23.81
C ALA A 497 -14.36 0.21 23.01
N GLN A 498 -13.11 -0.27 23.00
CA GLN A 498 -12.01 0.34 22.25
C GLN A 498 -12.24 0.22 20.75
N ASN A 499 -12.75 -0.92 20.26
CA ASN A 499 -13.09 -1.07 18.84
C ASN A 499 -14.23 -0.14 18.42
N ALA A 500 -15.26 0.05 19.26
CA ALA A 500 -16.35 0.97 18.97
C ALA A 500 -15.88 2.44 18.87
N ASP A 501 -15.01 2.89 19.77
CA ASP A 501 -14.38 4.23 19.69
C ASP A 501 -13.51 4.35 18.42
N LEU A 502 -12.67 3.35 18.14
CA LEU A 502 -11.84 3.34 16.94
C LEU A 502 -12.64 3.26 15.64
N MET A 503 -13.82 2.63 15.63
CA MET A 503 -14.71 2.63 14.47
C MET A 503 -15.32 4.01 14.19
N GLN A 504 -15.42 4.88 15.19
CA GLN A 504 -15.85 6.27 14.98
C GLN A 504 -14.69 7.15 14.50
N ARG A 505 -13.47 6.91 15.01
CA ARG A 505 -12.29 7.72 14.69
C ARG A 505 -11.59 7.31 13.40
N SER A 506 -11.33 6.01 13.26
CA SER A 506 -10.48 5.41 12.23
C SER A 506 -11.16 4.22 11.52
N PRO A 507 -12.37 4.37 10.97
CA PRO A 507 -13.12 3.27 10.33
C PRO A 507 -12.45 2.68 9.09
N LEU A 508 -11.46 3.37 8.51
CA LEU A 508 -10.76 2.97 7.29
C LEU A 508 -9.47 2.18 7.57
N ASP A 509 -9.08 2.07 8.84
CA ASP A 509 -7.93 1.28 9.28
C ASP A 509 -8.24 -0.23 9.18
N THR A 510 -7.34 -0.99 8.56
CA THR A 510 -7.56 -2.42 8.31
C THR A 510 -7.51 -3.26 9.58
N GLY A 511 -6.72 -2.85 10.58
CA GLY A 511 -6.66 -3.51 11.89
C GLY A 511 -7.95 -3.31 12.69
N VAL A 512 -8.50 -2.09 12.66
CA VAL A 512 -9.81 -1.78 13.28
C VAL A 512 -10.94 -2.55 12.61
N GLN A 513 -10.96 -2.59 11.26
CA GLN A 513 -11.96 -3.36 10.50
C GLN A 513 -11.85 -4.87 10.73
N LEU A 514 -10.63 -5.42 10.82
CA LEU A 514 -10.41 -6.82 11.13
C LEU A 514 -10.92 -7.16 12.53
N SER A 515 -10.55 -6.35 13.52
CA SER A 515 -11.02 -6.48 14.90
C SER A 515 -12.55 -6.44 14.99
N GLN A 516 -13.21 -5.54 14.24
CA GLN A 516 -14.67 -5.49 14.18
C GLN A 516 -15.28 -6.77 13.58
N LYS A 517 -14.65 -7.33 12.54
CA LYS A 517 -15.07 -8.62 11.96
C LYS A 517 -14.91 -9.77 12.95
N GLU A 518 -13.84 -9.78 13.74
CA GLU A 518 -13.60 -10.78 14.78
C GLU A 518 -14.59 -10.66 15.94
N LEU A 519 -14.97 -9.45 16.36
CA LEU A 519 -16.07 -9.22 17.30
C LEU A 519 -17.41 -9.72 16.74
N ASN A 520 -17.66 -9.52 15.45
CA ASN A 520 -18.88 -9.99 14.80
C ASN A 520 -18.93 -11.52 14.68
N ASP A 521 -17.78 -12.17 14.49
CA ASP A 521 -17.68 -13.63 14.47
C ASP A 521 -18.08 -14.27 15.81
N ARG A 522 -17.88 -13.57 16.93
CA ARG A 522 -18.34 -14.02 18.24
C ARG A 522 -19.86 -14.09 18.33
N ASN A 523 -20.58 -13.38 17.46
CA ASN A 523 -22.04 -13.39 17.40
C ASN A 523 -22.57 -14.50 16.48
N ARG A 524 -21.75 -15.46 16.07
CA ARG A 524 -22.12 -16.55 15.16
C ARG A 524 -21.91 -17.92 15.80
N PRO A 525 -22.78 -18.90 15.50
CA PRO A 525 -22.48 -20.30 15.78
C PRO A 525 -21.17 -20.75 15.13
N THR A 526 -20.53 -21.74 15.76
CA THR A 526 -19.31 -22.37 15.21
C THR A 526 -19.45 -23.88 15.23
N ILE A 527 -18.87 -24.54 14.24
CA ILE A 527 -18.75 -26.01 14.16
C ILE A 527 -17.29 -26.40 14.08
N GLN A 528 -16.92 -27.44 14.79
CA GLN A 528 -15.65 -28.14 14.68
C GLN A 528 -15.97 -29.63 14.53
N HIS A 529 -15.36 -30.30 13.57
CA HIS A 529 -15.51 -31.73 13.38
C HIS A 529 -14.16 -32.33 12.98
N GLN A 530 -13.84 -33.49 13.55
CA GLN A 530 -12.69 -34.30 13.19
C GLN A 530 -13.09 -35.76 13.13
N SER A 531 -12.56 -36.47 12.14
CA SER A 531 -12.70 -37.90 11.95
C SER A 531 -11.34 -38.54 11.78
N THR A 532 -11.07 -39.59 12.55
CA THR A 532 -9.88 -40.43 12.40
C THR A 532 -10.31 -41.85 12.03
N LEU A 533 -9.71 -42.41 10.99
CA LEU A 533 -9.92 -43.78 10.55
C LEU A 533 -8.58 -44.49 10.59
N SER A 534 -8.49 -45.64 11.24
CA SER A 534 -7.22 -46.37 11.35
C SER A 534 -7.38 -47.84 10.97
N LYS A 535 -6.25 -48.44 10.61
CA LYS A 535 -6.10 -49.87 10.41
C LYS A 535 -4.75 -50.30 10.99
N SER A 536 -4.82 -51.37 11.77
CA SER A 536 -3.67 -51.94 12.46
C SER A 536 -3.30 -53.31 11.90
N LYS A 537 -2.01 -53.64 11.98
CA LYS A 537 -1.44 -54.94 11.63
C LYS A 537 -0.40 -55.31 12.68
N SER A 538 -0.33 -56.58 13.03
CA SER A 538 0.76 -57.12 13.85
C SER A 538 1.13 -58.51 13.36
N ASP A 539 2.36 -58.92 13.63
CA ASP A 539 2.86 -60.28 13.38
C ASP A 539 2.24 -61.29 14.37
N SER A 540 1.70 -60.81 15.49
CA SER A 540 0.96 -61.60 16.49
C SER A 540 -0.54 -61.32 16.38
N ARG A 541 -1.33 -62.37 16.08
CA ARG A 541 -2.80 -62.24 16.02
C ARG A 541 -3.39 -61.91 17.39
N ASP A 542 -2.84 -62.48 18.46
CA ASP A 542 -3.32 -62.29 19.82
C ASP A 542 -3.11 -60.83 20.31
N LEU A 543 -2.13 -60.13 19.75
CA LEU A 543 -1.87 -58.72 20.04
C LEU A 543 -2.99 -57.78 19.57
N LEU A 544 -3.52 -58.02 18.36
CA LEU A 544 -4.61 -57.22 17.79
C LEU A 544 -5.92 -57.37 18.59
N VAL A 545 -6.03 -58.44 19.39
CA VAL A 545 -7.18 -58.69 20.29
C VAL A 545 -7.12 -57.82 21.54
N GLN A 546 -5.93 -57.59 22.12
CA GLN A 546 -5.78 -56.93 23.42
C GLN A 546 -5.65 -55.40 23.34
N LEU A 547 -5.20 -54.85 22.20
CA LEU A 547 -4.86 -53.43 22.07
C LEU A 547 -6.07 -52.55 21.79
N LYS A 548 -6.35 -52.37 20.51
CA LYS A 548 -7.44 -51.65 19.91
C LYS A 548 -7.68 -52.32 18.57
N GLY A 549 -8.93 -52.60 18.23
CA GLY A 549 -9.29 -53.52 17.14
C GLY A 549 -8.57 -53.29 15.80
N ALA A 550 -8.61 -54.29 14.91
CA ALA A 550 -7.92 -54.28 13.61
C ALA A 550 -8.28 -53.06 12.73
N ARG A 551 -9.43 -52.44 13.00
CA ARG A 551 -9.89 -51.18 12.42
C ARG A 551 -10.52 -50.32 13.49
N GLU A 552 -10.31 -49.01 13.41
CA GLU A 552 -10.93 -48.05 14.31
C GLU A 552 -11.55 -46.88 13.54
N ARG A 553 -12.56 -46.28 14.15
CA ARG A 553 -13.17 -45.01 13.72
C ARG A 553 -13.42 -44.15 14.93
N ASP A 554 -13.00 -42.91 14.85
CA ASP A 554 -13.25 -41.88 15.86
C ASP A 554 -13.83 -40.65 15.16
N HIS A 555 -14.93 -40.13 15.69
CA HIS A 555 -15.56 -38.89 15.23
C HIS A 555 -15.84 -37.99 16.43
N GLN A 556 -15.41 -36.75 16.35
CA GLN A 556 -15.71 -35.73 17.35
C GLN A 556 -16.32 -34.53 16.64
N THR A 557 -17.51 -34.12 17.09
CA THR A 557 -18.20 -32.95 16.56
C THR A 557 -18.58 -32.03 17.71
N ARG A 558 -18.22 -30.76 17.61
CA ARG A 558 -18.62 -29.73 18.55
C ARG A 558 -19.34 -28.59 17.84
N LEU A 559 -20.55 -28.31 18.29
CA LEU A 559 -21.37 -27.17 17.88
C LEU A 559 -21.44 -26.17 19.01
N ASN A 560 -21.02 -24.94 18.78
CA ASN A 560 -21.10 -23.88 19.78
C ASN A 560 -22.14 -22.83 19.36
N SER A 561 -22.86 -22.30 20.33
CA SER A 561 -23.70 -21.11 20.17
C SER A 561 -22.86 -19.87 19.87
N PRO A 562 -23.46 -18.74 19.49
CA PRO A 562 -22.83 -17.43 19.66
C PRO A 562 -22.40 -17.19 21.12
N CYS A 563 -21.43 -16.30 21.32
CA CYS A 563 -21.08 -15.81 22.66
C CYS A 563 -22.23 -14.98 23.26
N LEU A 564 -22.64 -15.34 24.46
CA LEU A 564 -23.63 -14.66 25.29
C LEU A 564 -22.91 -13.80 26.35
N TYR A 565 -23.37 -12.56 26.53
CA TYR A 565 -22.79 -11.62 27.52
C TYR A 565 -21.25 -11.54 27.47
N ASP A 566 -20.72 -11.50 26.25
CA ASP A 566 -19.29 -11.47 25.89
C ASP A 566 -18.44 -12.69 26.27
N ASN A 567 -18.72 -13.37 27.38
CA ASN A 567 -17.80 -14.36 27.96
C ASN A 567 -18.40 -15.77 28.10
N TYR A 568 -19.69 -15.97 27.84
CA TYR A 568 -20.34 -17.27 27.99
C TYR A 568 -20.71 -17.87 26.65
N ARG A 569 -20.74 -19.20 26.54
CA ARG A 569 -21.21 -19.91 25.35
C ARG A 569 -21.79 -21.25 25.74
N THR A 570 -22.88 -21.66 25.10
CA THR A 570 -23.37 -23.03 25.22
C THR A 570 -22.86 -23.86 24.05
N TYR A 571 -22.71 -25.16 24.24
CA TYR A 571 -22.24 -26.05 23.19
C TYR A 571 -22.88 -27.42 23.29
N ALA A 572 -22.89 -28.12 22.16
CA ALA A 572 -23.25 -29.52 22.05
C ALA A 572 -22.08 -30.29 21.46
N THR A 573 -21.81 -31.48 21.99
CA THR A 573 -20.80 -32.40 21.48
C THR A 573 -21.45 -33.69 21.00
N HIS A 574 -20.85 -34.31 20.00
CA HIS A 574 -21.10 -35.69 19.61
C HIS A 574 -19.76 -36.38 19.44
N ASP A 575 -19.51 -37.36 20.30
CA ASP A 575 -18.29 -38.14 20.35
C ASP A 575 -18.65 -39.58 20.00
N TYR A 576 -17.97 -40.16 19.02
CA TYR A 576 -18.21 -41.51 18.54
C TYR A 576 -16.90 -42.24 18.39
N ARG A 577 -16.81 -43.41 19.02
CA ARG A 577 -15.67 -44.31 18.97
C ARG A 577 -16.17 -45.68 18.52
N TRP A 578 -15.50 -46.31 17.58
CA TRP A 578 -15.79 -47.67 17.15
C TRP A 578 -14.49 -48.43 16.88
N SER A 579 -14.49 -49.72 17.24
CA SER A 579 -13.39 -50.65 16.98
C SER A 579 -13.88 -52.05 16.63
N ASP A 580 -13.17 -52.68 15.70
CA ASP A 580 -13.41 -54.04 15.20
C ASP A 580 -12.43 -55.04 15.84
N PHE A 581 -12.88 -55.80 16.84
CA PHE A 581 -12.10 -56.84 17.52
C PHE A 581 -12.46 -58.23 16.98
N ASP A 582 -11.56 -59.21 17.12
CA ASP A 582 -11.81 -60.59 16.66
C ASP A 582 -13.04 -61.23 17.33
N ASP A 583 -13.41 -60.79 18.53
CA ASP A 583 -14.57 -61.25 19.29
C ASP A 583 -15.84 -60.39 19.09
N GLY A 584 -15.78 -59.37 18.21
CA GLY A 584 -16.91 -58.56 17.79
C GLY A 584 -16.62 -57.07 17.69
N GLU A 585 -17.58 -56.32 17.13
CA GLU A 585 -17.51 -54.86 17.04
C GLU A 585 -17.95 -54.20 18.36
N VAL A 586 -17.34 -53.07 18.72
CA VAL A 586 -17.79 -52.21 19.83
C VAL A 586 -17.83 -50.78 19.36
N ASP A 587 -18.91 -50.08 19.69
CA ASP A 587 -18.99 -48.64 19.63
C ASP A 587 -19.37 -48.01 20.98
N ASP A 588 -18.94 -46.77 21.14
CA ASP A 588 -19.36 -45.86 22.19
C ASP A 588 -19.69 -44.51 21.54
N SER A 589 -20.94 -44.10 21.67
CA SER A 589 -21.49 -42.92 21.03
C SER A 589 -22.16 -42.06 22.08
N ARG A 590 -21.77 -40.79 22.16
CA ARG A 590 -22.15 -39.90 23.25
C ARG A 590 -22.55 -38.53 22.74
N ILE A 591 -23.65 -37.99 23.26
CA ILE A 591 -24.08 -36.61 23.02
C ILE A 591 -23.92 -35.83 24.30
N GLY A 592 -23.23 -34.70 24.23
CA GLY A 592 -23.01 -33.78 25.35
C GLY A 592 -23.66 -32.42 25.14
N LEU A 593 -24.00 -31.77 26.24
CA LEU A 593 -24.43 -30.38 26.30
C LEU A 593 -23.65 -29.69 27.42
N GLY A 594 -23.05 -28.55 27.11
CA GLY A 594 -22.24 -27.82 28.07
C GLY A 594 -22.36 -26.31 27.98
N VAL A 595 -21.83 -25.67 29.01
CA VAL A 595 -21.66 -24.22 29.10
C VAL A 595 -20.20 -23.94 29.40
N GLU A 596 -19.62 -22.99 28.68
CA GLU A 596 -18.28 -22.49 28.95
C GLU A 596 -18.31 -20.99 29.27
N TRP A 597 -17.33 -20.59 30.08
CA TRP A 597 -17.01 -19.22 30.40
C TRP A 597 -15.52 -18.97 30.11
N ALA A 598 -15.20 -17.88 29.43
CA ALA A 598 -13.82 -17.46 29.19
C ALA A 598 -13.66 -15.95 29.33
N SER A 599 -12.76 -15.50 30.19
CA SER A 599 -12.47 -14.08 30.40
C SER A 599 -11.10 -13.86 31.04
N ASN A 600 -10.39 -12.82 30.62
CA ASN A 600 -9.12 -12.39 31.24
C ASN A 600 -8.13 -13.54 31.42
N ARG A 601 -7.92 -14.32 30.36
CA ARG A 601 -7.05 -15.51 30.32
C ARG A 601 -7.41 -16.60 31.36
N LYS A 602 -8.69 -16.68 31.74
CA LYS A 602 -9.29 -17.77 32.52
C LYS A 602 -10.37 -18.43 31.69
N HIS A 603 -10.51 -19.74 31.86
CA HIS A 603 -11.52 -20.54 31.20
C HIS A 603 -12.10 -21.56 32.18
N ALA A 604 -13.41 -21.76 32.10
CA ALA A 604 -14.12 -22.78 32.84
C ALA A 604 -15.18 -23.40 31.95
N SER A 605 -15.37 -24.72 32.01
CA SER A 605 -16.44 -25.40 31.29
C SER A 605 -17.10 -26.45 32.18
N ILE A 606 -18.40 -26.65 31.96
CA ILE A 606 -19.18 -27.72 32.58
C ILE A 606 -20.02 -28.35 31.47
N ALA A 607 -19.94 -29.67 31.33
CA ALA A 607 -20.77 -30.43 30.39
C ALA A 607 -21.46 -31.61 31.08
N LEU A 608 -22.65 -31.94 30.59
CA LEU A 608 -23.33 -33.19 30.88
C LEU A 608 -23.50 -33.96 29.59
N SER A 609 -23.35 -35.27 29.64
CA SER A 609 -23.35 -36.09 28.44
C SER A 609 -23.98 -37.46 28.68
N GLN A 610 -24.62 -37.99 27.65
CA GLN A 610 -25.37 -39.26 27.69
C GLN A 610 -24.98 -40.11 26.48
N THR A 611 -24.82 -41.40 26.71
CA THR A 611 -24.63 -42.38 25.62
C THR A 611 -25.89 -42.48 24.74
N THR A 612 -25.73 -42.65 23.43
CA THR A 612 -26.87 -42.83 22.51
C THR A 612 -27.50 -44.21 22.64
N ASP A 613 -26.68 -45.18 23.02
CA ASP A 613 -27.04 -46.57 23.22
C ASP A 613 -26.65 -46.95 24.66
N GLY A 614 -27.66 -47.16 25.52
CA GLY A 614 -27.49 -47.44 26.94
C GLY A 614 -27.78 -46.25 27.87
N ASP A 615 -27.51 -46.44 29.17
CA ASP A 615 -27.94 -45.53 30.24
C ASP A 615 -26.77 -44.81 30.95
N ARG A 616 -25.58 -44.75 30.33
CA ARG A 616 -24.39 -44.15 30.96
C ARG A 616 -24.40 -42.63 30.89
N PHE A 617 -24.50 -41.99 32.05
CA PHE A 617 -24.49 -40.54 32.24
C PHE A 617 -23.10 -40.02 32.64
N GLY A 618 -22.75 -38.81 32.19
CA GLY A 618 -21.43 -38.24 32.34
C GLY A 618 -21.47 -36.77 32.69
N ALA A 619 -20.52 -36.35 33.51
CA ALA A 619 -20.29 -34.96 33.87
C ALA A 619 -18.81 -34.62 33.67
N GLU A 620 -18.56 -33.49 33.04
CA GLU A 620 -17.23 -32.96 32.77
C GLU A 620 -17.10 -31.57 33.38
N LEU A 621 -15.96 -31.30 34.00
CA LEU A 621 -15.59 -30.01 34.59
C LEU A 621 -14.18 -29.67 34.14
N GLU A 622 -14.00 -28.49 33.57
CA GLU A 622 -12.67 -27.99 33.18
C GLU A 622 -12.41 -26.61 33.77
N TRP A 623 -11.15 -26.36 34.16
CA TRP A 623 -10.64 -25.06 34.54
C TRP A 623 -9.25 -24.86 33.98
N SER A 624 -8.99 -23.69 33.40
CA SER A 624 -7.61 -23.25 33.11
C SER A 624 -7.42 -21.77 33.36
N GLN A 625 -6.20 -21.41 33.72
CA GLN A 625 -5.83 -20.03 33.98
C GLN A 625 -4.37 -19.76 33.63
N TRP A 626 -4.14 -18.62 32.99
CA TRP A 626 -2.82 -18.02 32.89
C TRP A 626 -2.49 -17.24 34.16
N LEU A 627 -1.28 -17.45 34.67
CA LEU A 627 -0.73 -16.72 35.82
C LEU A 627 0.05 -15.47 35.39
N ASN A 628 0.62 -15.52 34.19
CA ASN A 628 1.32 -14.44 33.50
C ASN A 628 1.53 -14.86 32.02
N ASP A 629 2.33 -14.10 31.27
CA ASP A 629 2.73 -14.44 29.89
C ASP A 629 3.45 -15.79 29.72
N HIS A 630 3.95 -16.39 30.79
CA HIS A 630 4.79 -17.59 30.74
C HIS A 630 4.17 -18.84 31.30
N TRP A 631 3.26 -18.74 32.28
CA TRP A 631 2.75 -19.90 33.00
C TRP A 631 1.23 -20.01 32.89
N ASN A 632 0.77 -21.20 32.54
CA ASN A 632 -0.63 -21.61 32.56
C ASN A 632 -0.75 -22.92 33.34
N TYR A 633 -1.89 -23.13 33.98
CA TYR A 633 -2.26 -24.44 34.50
C TYR A 633 -3.69 -24.79 34.07
N HIS A 634 -3.96 -26.09 33.98
CA HIS A 634 -5.29 -26.63 33.71
C HIS A 634 -5.61 -27.78 34.66
N MET A 635 -6.89 -27.95 34.95
CA MET A 635 -7.45 -29.04 35.73
C MET A 635 -8.74 -29.50 35.05
N ALA A 636 -8.94 -30.81 34.96
CA ALA A 636 -10.17 -31.36 34.43
C ALA A 636 -10.62 -32.58 35.25
N TYR A 637 -11.93 -32.77 35.30
CA TYR A 637 -12.59 -33.96 35.83
C TYR A 637 -13.59 -34.44 34.80
N ASN A 638 -13.57 -35.73 34.48
CA ASN A 638 -14.56 -36.36 33.62
C ASN A 638 -15.03 -37.65 34.30
N SER A 639 -16.32 -37.74 34.63
CA SER A 639 -16.91 -38.92 35.28
C SER A 639 -17.12 -40.11 34.34
N GLN A 640 -16.81 -39.94 33.06
CA GLN A 640 -16.93 -40.91 31.97
C GLN A 640 -15.68 -40.82 31.10
N ALA A 641 -14.55 -41.17 31.69
CA ALA A 641 -13.23 -41.15 31.07
C ALA A 641 -13.16 -42.09 29.86
N ASP A 642 -12.27 -41.77 28.91
CA ASP A 642 -12.02 -42.59 27.73
C ASP A 642 -11.25 -43.88 28.07
N ILE A 643 -11.95 -44.83 28.70
CA ILE A 643 -11.41 -46.17 28.98
C ILE A 643 -11.41 -47.04 27.69
N PRO A 644 -10.66 -48.16 27.67
CA PRO A 644 -10.66 -49.10 26.54
C PRO A 644 -12.07 -49.59 26.20
N LEU A 645 -12.39 -49.71 24.90
CA LEU A 645 -13.73 -50.12 24.46
C LEU A 645 -14.10 -51.53 24.91
N GLN A 646 -13.11 -52.42 25.12
CA GLN A 646 -13.34 -53.74 25.70
C GLN A 646 -13.88 -53.65 27.15
N ALA A 647 -13.39 -52.69 27.95
CA ALA A 647 -13.90 -52.44 29.29
C ALA A 647 -15.34 -51.90 29.26
N VAL A 648 -15.62 -50.96 28.32
CA VAL A 648 -16.98 -50.45 28.07
C VAL A 648 -17.94 -51.59 27.69
N ARG A 649 -17.53 -52.50 26.81
CA ARG A 649 -18.34 -53.67 26.40
C ARG A 649 -18.73 -54.54 27.60
N ARG A 650 -17.90 -54.61 28.64
CA ARG A 650 -18.18 -55.34 29.88
C ARG A 650 -19.06 -54.57 30.88
N GLY A 651 -19.43 -53.34 30.56
CA GLY A 651 -20.26 -52.48 31.42
C GLY A 651 -19.48 -51.77 32.52
N PHE A 652 -18.15 -51.65 32.37
CA PHE A 652 -17.32 -50.86 33.28
C PHE A 652 -17.37 -49.38 32.92
N ASP A 653 -17.25 -48.54 33.94
CA ASP A 653 -17.17 -47.09 33.88
C ASP A 653 -15.81 -46.61 34.40
N GLY A 654 -15.39 -45.42 33.96
CA GLY A 654 -14.16 -44.81 34.40
C GLY A 654 -14.34 -43.33 34.71
N GLN A 655 -13.66 -42.84 35.73
CA GLN A 655 -13.58 -41.42 36.06
C GLN A 655 -12.13 -40.96 36.02
N SER A 656 -11.89 -39.75 35.49
CA SER A 656 -10.54 -39.20 35.35
C SER A 656 -10.39 -37.84 36.01
N TYR A 657 -9.19 -37.63 36.56
CA TYR A 657 -8.73 -36.39 37.14
C TYR A 657 -7.42 -35.98 36.45
N ASN A 658 -7.42 -34.84 35.78
CA ASN A 658 -6.30 -34.34 35.02
C ASN A 658 -5.81 -33.02 35.63
N VAL A 659 -4.49 -32.88 35.79
CA VAL A 659 -3.82 -31.62 36.15
C VAL A 659 -2.63 -31.43 35.24
N GLY A 660 -2.45 -30.22 34.71
CA GLY A 660 -1.27 -29.91 33.92
C GLY A 660 -0.79 -28.48 34.07
N PHE A 661 0.48 -28.30 33.75
CA PHE A 661 1.20 -27.03 33.81
C PHE A 661 1.92 -26.81 32.48
N ASN A 662 1.70 -25.66 31.87
CA ASN A 662 2.40 -25.24 30.66
C ASN A 662 3.27 -24.02 30.96
N TRP A 663 4.51 -24.09 30.47
CA TRP A 663 5.45 -22.99 30.41
C TRP A 663 5.70 -22.59 28.96
N GLN A 664 5.56 -21.30 28.65
CA GLN A 664 5.98 -20.74 27.37
C GLN A 664 6.98 -19.60 27.61
N GLN A 665 8.13 -19.66 26.94
CA GLN A 665 9.01 -18.50 26.92
C GLN A 665 8.50 -17.43 25.94
N ASN A 666 7.99 -17.89 24.79
CA ASN A 666 7.47 -17.13 23.66
C ASN A 666 6.95 -18.12 22.58
N GLU A 667 6.61 -17.61 21.39
CA GLU A 667 6.08 -18.39 20.26
C GLU A 667 6.96 -19.58 19.82
N SER A 668 8.28 -19.49 20.06
CA SER A 668 9.29 -20.42 19.55
C SER A 668 9.76 -21.46 20.56
N ARG A 669 9.36 -21.37 21.84
CA ARG A 669 9.81 -22.28 22.90
C ARG A 669 8.75 -22.49 23.97
N LYS A 670 8.31 -23.74 24.10
CA LYS A 670 7.26 -24.16 25.03
C LYS A 670 7.64 -25.46 25.72
N ALA A 671 7.14 -25.67 26.92
CA ALA A 671 7.24 -26.93 27.64
C ALA A 671 5.97 -27.14 28.45
N GLY A 672 5.66 -28.38 28.78
CA GLY A 672 4.54 -28.66 29.66
C GLY A 672 4.67 -30.03 30.29
N ALA A 673 3.91 -30.22 31.35
CA ALA A 673 3.74 -31.51 32.00
C ALA A 673 2.28 -31.69 32.39
N THR A 674 1.78 -32.91 32.22
CA THR A 674 0.42 -33.31 32.59
C THR A 674 0.49 -34.57 33.44
N TYR A 675 -0.46 -34.68 34.37
CA TYR A 675 -0.69 -35.87 35.17
C TYR A 675 -2.17 -36.20 35.13
N GLN A 676 -2.50 -37.46 34.85
CA GLN A 676 -3.86 -37.97 34.82
C GLN A 676 -3.98 -39.21 35.69
N LEU A 677 -5.01 -39.23 36.52
CA LEU A 677 -5.47 -40.39 37.26
C LEU A 677 -6.79 -40.83 36.66
N THR A 678 -6.90 -42.09 36.23
CA THR A 678 -8.16 -42.69 35.75
C THR A 678 -8.49 -43.88 36.63
N ASP A 679 -9.60 -43.80 37.36
CA ASP A 679 -10.14 -44.84 38.22
C ASP A 679 -11.24 -45.58 37.45
N ILE A 680 -10.99 -46.85 37.11
CA ILE A 680 -11.91 -47.72 36.39
C ILE A 680 -12.56 -48.65 37.41
N ASP A 681 -13.88 -48.81 37.35
CA ASP A 681 -14.65 -49.58 38.33
C ASP A 681 -14.47 -51.12 38.23
N ASP A 682 -13.62 -51.58 37.30
CA ASP A 682 -13.09 -52.94 37.26
C ASP A 682 -11.99 -53.21 38.32
N GLY A 683 -11.60 -52.16 39.06
CA GLY A 683 -10.56 -52.19 40.09
C GLY A 683 -9.20 -51.67 39.64
N ASN A 684 -9.07 -51.21 38.39
CA ASN A 684 -7.83 -50.64 37.87
C ASN A 684 -7.73 -49.14 38.10
N THR A 685 -6.64 -48.70 38.74
CA THR A 685 -6.26 -47.29 38.80
C THR A 685 -5.08 -47.00 37.87
N ARG A 686 -5.37 -46.30 36.77
CA ARG A 686 -4.36 -45.84 35.81
C ARG A 686 -3.79 -44.48 36.20
N GLN A 687 -2.46 -44.39 36.30
CA GLN A 687 -1.72 -43.16 36.56
C GLN A 687 -0.80 -42.85 35.38
N GLU A 688 -0.95 -41.68 34.79
CA GLU A 688 -0.23 -41.28 33.58
C GLU A 688 0.42 -39.92 33.81
N ALA A 689 1.71 -39.81 33.50
CA ALA A 689 2.45 -38.57 33.49
C ALA A 689 3.07 -38.37 32.11
N ALA A 690 2.88 -37.19 31.52
CA ALA A 690 3.51 -36.82 30.28
C ALA A 690 4.22 -35.48 30.42
N ALA A 691 5.32 -35.30 29.69
CA ALA A 691 6.01 -34.03 29.59
C ALA A 691 6.49 -33.80 28.17
N TYR A 692 6.51 -32.54 27.75
CA TYR A 692 7.04 -32.16 26.45
C TYR A 692 7.93 -30.91 26.55
N PHE A 693 8.89 -30.83 25.64
CA PHE A 693 9.65 -29.63 25.33
C PHE A 693 9.61 -29.41 23.83
N MET A 694 9.26 -28.21 23.39
CA MET A 694 9.19 -27.82 21.98
C MET A 694 10.08 -26.60 21.73
N GLN A 695 10.84 -26.66 20.64
CA GLN A 695 11.70 -25.59 20.16
C GLN A 695 11.54 -25.44 18.65
N GLN A 696 11.20 -24.24 18.19
CA GLN A 696 11.31 -23.89 16.77
C GLN A 696 12.79 -23.74 16.40
N VAL A 697 13.25 -24.58 15.48
CA VAL A 697 14.68 -24.69 15.08
C VAL A 697 14.98 -24.02 13.74
N TYR A 698 13.95 -23.81 12.91
CA TYR A 698 14.07 -23.09 11.64
C TYR A 698 12.83 -22.24 11.40
N GLN A 699 13.05 -21.06 10.82
CA GLN A 699 12.00 -20.10 10.50
C GLN A 699 12.37 -19.35 9.23
N ALA A 700 11.40 -19.23 8.33
CA ALA A 700 11.43 -18.44 7.12
C ALA A 700 9.98 -18.00 6.81
N PRO A 701 9.75 -17.11 5.83
CA PRO A 701 8.40 -16.61 5.54
C PRO A 701 7.38 -17.72 5.23
N HIS A 702 7.82 -18.81 4.61
CA HIS A 702 6.96 -19.94 4.20
C HIS A 702 7.26 -21.25 4.93
N HIS A 703 8.24 -21.26 5.82
CA HIS A 703 8.71 -22.49 6.45
C HIS A 703 8.90 -22.31 7.95
N ILE A 704 8.31 -23.20 8.73
CA ILE A 704 8.51 -23.27 10.17
C ILE A 704 8.89 -24.73 10.48
N THR A 705 9.94 -24.94 11.27
CA THR A 705 10.31 -26.28 11.72
C THR A 705 10.47 -26.30 13.22
N GLN A 706 9.82 -27.25 13.85
CA GLN A 706 9.80 -27.45 15.29
C GLN A 706 10.40 -28.81 15.62
N ALA A 707 11.30 -28.83 16.60
CA ALA A 707 11.75 -30.05 17.24
C ALA A 707 11.02 -30.19 18.58
N SER A 708 10.57 -31.40 18.90
CA SER A 708 9.95 -31.72 20.17
C SER A 708 10.62 -32.92 20.83
N LEU A 709 10.70 -32.89 22.16
CA LEU A 709 11.05 -34.02 22.99
C LEU A 709 9.83 -34.31 23.86
N ARG A 710 9.31 -35.54 23.80
CA ARG A 710 8.13 -35.98 24.57
C ARG A 710 8.51 -37.16 25.43
N GLY A 711 8.10 -37.15 26.68
CA GLY A 711 8.27 -38.25 27.62
C GLY A 711 6.92 -38.65 28.18
N TYR A 712 6.71 -39.94 28.34
CA TYR A 712 5.50 -40.52 28.92
C TYR A 712 5.88 -41.57 29.96
N TYR A 713 5.07 -41.68 31.01
CA TYR A 713 5.15 -42.71 32.02
C TYR A 713 3.73 -43.11 32.41
N GLY A 714 3.42 -44.40 32.32
CA GLY A 714 2.14 -44.97 32.72
C GLY A 714 2.34 -46.05 33.79
N LYS A 715 1.38 -46.14 34.70
CA LYS A 715 1.29 -47.21 35.70
C LYS A 715 -0.17 -47.62 35.86
N ASN A 716 -0.43 -48.91 35.88
CA ASN A 716 -1.75 -49.48 36.14
C ASN A 716 -1.67 -50.44 37.34
N ASP A 717 -2.82 -50.79 37.90
CA ASP A 717 -2.89 -51.84 38.91
C ASP A 717 -2.83 -53.22 38.23
N ASP A 718 -2.25 -54.19 38.94
CA ASP A 718 -2.14 -55.58 38.49
C ASP A 718 -3.48 -56.30 38.68
N ILE A 719 -4.33 -56.17 37.65
CA ILE A 719 -5.63 -56.83 37.57
C ILE A 719 -5.72 -57.71 36.32
N ALA A 720 -6.58 -58.73 36.37
CA ALA A 720 -6.91 -59.54 35.20
C ALA A 720 -7.87 -58.76 34.28
N ALA A 721 -7.32 -58.00 33.34
CA ALA A 721 -8.04 -57.25 32.32
C ALA A 721 -8.02 -57.98 30.95
N ASP A 722 -9.05 -57.76 30.13
CA ASP A 722 -9.13 -58.22 28.73
C ASP A 722 -8.78 -57.12 27.71
N TYR A 723 -8.18 -56.05 28.21
CA TYR A 723 -7.65 -54.93 27.43
C TYR A 723 -6.19 -54.72 27.80
N PHE A 724 -5.48 -53.97 26.96
CA PHE A 724 -4.08 -53.62 27.19
C PHE A 724 -3.91 -52.82 28.50
N ASN A 725 -3.34 -53.48 29.51
CA ASN A 725 -3.17 -52.95 30.87
C ASN A 725 -1.77 -53.22 31.44
N PRO A 726 -0.70 -52.60 30.89
CA PRO A 726 0.66 -52.83 31.35
C PRO A 726 0.85 -52.31 32.78
N GLU A 727 1.46 -53.09 33.68
CA GLU A 727 1.69 -52.67 35.07
C GLU A 727 2.48 -51.35 35.15
N SER A 728 3.50 -51.21 34.30
CA SER A 728 4.14 -49.91 34.06
C SER A 728 4.77 -49.84 32.68
N ASN A 729 4.81 -48.64 32.11
CA ASN A 729 5.49 -48.36 30.87
C ASN A 729 6.08 -46.94 30.86
N TYR A 730 7.01 -46.70 29.95
CA TYR A 730 7.49 -45.36 29.66
C TYR A 730 7.91 -45.23 28.20
N SER A 731 7.83 -44.02 27.67
CA SER A 731 8.39 -43.67 26.37
C SER A 731 9.21 -42.39 26.41
N LEU A 732 10.16 -42.29 25.49
CA LEU A 732 10.89 -41.07 25.20
C LEU A 732 11.00 -40.92 23.69
N GLU A 733 10.49 -39.80 23.16
CA GLU A 733 10.32 -39.56 21.73
C GLU A 733 10.91 -38.22 21.32
N LEU A 734 11.68 -38.23 20.24
CA LEU A 734 12.09 -37.04 19.51
C LEU A 734 11.20 -36.88 18.28
N GLY A 735 10.53 -35.73 18.16
CA GLY A 735 9.70 -35.39 17.01
C GLY A 735 10.25 -34.20 16.24
N LEU A 736 10.05 -34.18 14.93
CA LEU A 736 10.26 -33.05 14.05
C LEU A 736 8.97 -32.77 13.29
N ALA A 737 8.49 -31.52 13.35
CA ALA A 737 7.36 -31.04 12.56
C ALA A 737 7.82 -29.91 11.62
N HIS A 738 7.38 -29.94 10.36
CA HIS A 738 7.68 -28.94 9.34
C HIS A 738 6.39 -28.46 8.68
N ASP A 739 6.10 -27.17 8.84
CA ASP A 739 5.01 -26.49 8.15
C ASP A 739 5.55 -25.73 6.94
N TRP A 740 4.97 -26.00 5.77
CA TRP A 740 5.30 -25.36 4.51
C TRP A 740 4.07 -24.69 3.90
N MET A 741 3.99 -23.36 3.99
CA MET A 741 2.95 -22.56 3.34
C MET A 741 3.28 -22.41 1.86
N THR A 742 2.57 -23.16 1.01
CA THR A 742 2.87 -23.24 -0.43
C THR A 742 2.14 -22.20 -1.27
N TRP A 743 1.03 -21.68 -0.75
CA TRP A 743 0.24 -20.65 -1.41
C TRP A 743 -0.53 -19.81 -0.40
N ARG A 744 -0.59 -18.50 -0.62
CA ARG A 744 -1.44 -17.57 0.14
C ARG A 744 -1.99 -16.47 -0.76
N ASN A 745 -3.21 -16.06 -0.47
CA ASN A 745 -3.88 -14.89 -1.00
C ASN A 745 -4.77 -14.27 0.09
N TYR A 746 -4.22 -13.30 0.82
CA TYR A 746 -4.83 -12.68 2.01
C TYR A 746 -5.31 -13.73 3.02
N ASP A 747 -6.62 -13.78 3.27
CA ASP A 747 -7.28 -14.62 4.27
C ASP A 747 -7.38 -16.10 3.85
N ARG A 748 -6.79 -16.47 2.71
CA ARG A 748 -6.77 -17.84 2.17
C ARG A 748 -5.35 -18.32 2.01
N HIS A 749 -5.07 -19.54 2.45
CA HIS A 749 -3.76 -20.16 2.26
C HIS A 749 -3.88 -21.68 2.24
N PHE A 750 -2.85 -22.31 1.68
CA PHE A 750 -2.66 -23.75 1.63
C PHE A 750 -1.29 -24.10 2.20
N SER A 751 -1.30 -24.87 3.28
CA SER A 751 -0.11 -25.34 3.98
C SER A 751 -0.01 -26.86 3.92
N GLN A 752 1.22 -27.34 3.87
CA GLN A 752 1.57 -28.74 4.00
C GLN A 752 2.28 -28.93 5.33
N HIS A 753 1.81 -29.88 6.11
CA HIS A 753 2.35 -30.23 7.42
C HIS A 753 2.97 -31.62 7.35
N PHE A 754 4.24 -31.72 7.76
CA PHE A 754 4.99 -32.97 7.84
C PHE A 754 5.44 -33.18 9.27
N GLU A 755 5.14 -34.33 9.84
CA GLU A 755 5.62 -34.71 11.18
C GLU A 755 6.30 -36.08 11.11
N ALA A 756 7.43 -36.22 11.79
CA ALA A 756 8.11 -37.49 11.98
C ALA A 756 8.64 -37.57 13.40
N SER A 757 8.38 -38.67 14.09
CA SER A 757 8.92 -38.96 15.41
C SER A 757 9.60 -40.32 15.46
N ALA A 758 10.59 -40.41 16.35
CA ALA A 758 11.31 -41.63 16.66
C ALA A 758 11.65 -41.64 18.15
N GLY A 759 11.55 -42.80 18.78
CA GLY A 759 11.76 -42.91 20.22
C GLY A 759 11.98 -44.34 20.68
N THR A 760 11.92 -44.51 21.99
CA THR A 760 11.92 -45.82 22.64
C THR A 760 10.70 -45.93 23.54
N TYR A 761 10.12 -47.12 23.58
CA TYR A 761 9.09 -47.52 24.51
C TYR A 761 9.59 -48.72 25.30
N LYS A 762 9.36 -48.73 26.61
CA LYS A 762 9.62 -49.89 27.46
C LYS A 762 8.40 -50.16 28.33
N GLN A 763 8.01 -51.42 28.33
CA GLN A 763 6.99 -51.97 29.22
C GLN A 763 7.67 -52.87 30.26
N LYS A 764 7.08 -52.94 31.47
CA LYS A 764 7.52 -53.92 32.48
C LYS A 764 7.43 -55.33 31.91
N ASP A 765 8.41 -56.17 32.23
CA ASP A 765 8.55 -57.56 31.77
C ASP A 765 8.84 -57.76 30.27
N TYR A 766 8.97 -56.68 29.51
CA TYR A 766 9.37 -56.70 28.10
C TYR A 766 10.63 -55.86 27.84
N SER A 767 11.25 -56.09 26.68
CA SER A 767 12.42 -55.32 26.25
C SER A 767 12.02 -53.90 25.84
N ALA A 768 12.99 -52.98 25.84
CA ALA A 768 12.78 -51.67 25.27
C ALA A 768 12.90 -51.76 23.76
N ASP A 769 11.88 -51.31 23.06
CA ASP A 769 11.78 -51.35 21.61
C ASP A 769 11.62 -49.94 21.04
N ALA A 770 11.84 -49.81 19.74
CA ALA A 770 11.77 -48.52 19.08
C ALA A 770 10.35 -48.20 18.61
N ILE A 771 10.00 -46.91 18.71
CA ILE A 771 8.73 -46.37 18.21
C ILE A 771 8.99 -45.33 17.15
N TYR A 772 8.15 -45.30 16.12
CA TYR A 772 8.27 -44.36 15.02
C TYR A 772 6.90 -43.94 14.53
N ASN A 773 6.75 -42.69 14.12
CA ASN A 773 5.54 -42.20 13.46
C ASN A 773 5.90 -41.22 12.36
N VAL A 774 5.19 -41.26 11.24
CA VAL A 774 5.30 -40.29 10.15
C VAL A 774 3.89 -39.86 9.75
N TYR A 775 3.68 -38.57 9.62
CA TYR A 775 2.40 -37.97 9.29
C TYR A 775 2.54 -36.87 8.23
N TYR A 776 1.61 -36.84 7.28
CA TYR A 776 1.52 -35.81 6.27
C TYR A 776 0.09 -35.28 6.16
N GLN A 777 -0.06 -33.96 6.24
CA GLN A 777 -1.35 -33.29 6.23
C GLN A 777 -1.37 -32.10 5.28
N HIS A 778 -2.53 -31.93 4.66
CA HIS A 778 -2.92 -30.74 3.92
C HIS A 778 -3.82 -29.87 4.80
N GLU A 779 -3.54 -28.57 4.84
CA GLU A 779 -4.34 -27.59 5.57
C GLU A 779 -4.79 -26.45 4.65
N TRP A 780 -6.10 -26.26 4.57
CA TRP A 780 -6.74 -25.21 3.78
C TRP A 780 -7.43 -24.19 4.69
N GLN A 781 -6.99 -22.94 4.60
CA GLN A 781 -7.77 -21.79 5.04
C GLN A 781 -8.61 -21.31 3.85
N LEU A 782 -9.90 -21.67 3.82
CA LEU A 782 -10.81 -21.39 2.70
C LEU A 782 -11.34 -19.95 2.72
N SER A 783 -11.49 -19.40 3.91
CA SER A 783 -11.85 -18.00 4.17
C SER A 783 -11.40 -17.63 5.58
N ARG A 784 -11.58 -16.38 6.01
CA ARG A 784 -11.32 -15.97 7.41
C ARG A 784 -12.03 -16.83 8.47
N THR A 785 -13.14 -17.50 8.13
CA THR A 785 -13.99 -18.24 9.09
C THR A 785 -14.13 -19.73 8.79
N TRP A 786 -13.44 -20.27 7.78
CA TRP A 786 -13.53 -21.69 7.41
C TRP A 786 -12.16 -22.31 7.15
N LYS A 787 -11.94 -23.47 7.76
CA LYS A 787 -10.75 -24.31 7.61
C LYS A 787 -11.13 -25.75 7.29
N LEU A 788 -10.28 -26.43 6.54
CA LEU A 788 -10.39 -27.85 6.21
C LEU A 788 -8.98 -28.45 6.26
N HIS A 789 -8.83 -29.62 6.86
CA HIS A 789 -7.59 -30.37 6.81
C HIS A 789 -7.86 -31.85 6.54
N TYR A 790 -6.89 -32.52 5.94
CA TYR A 790 -6.88 -33.97 5.79
C TYR A 790 -5.45 -34.48 5.68
N GLY A 791 -5.19 -35.66 6.22
CA GLY A 791 -3.86 -36.22 6.27
C GLY A 791 -3.85 -37.73 6.40
N ILE A 792 -2.66 -38.29 6.22
CA ILE A 792 -2.39 -39.72 6.38
C ILE A 792 -1.12 -39.90 7.22
N GLY A 793 -1.16 -40.87 8.12
CA GLY A 793 -0.02 -41.23 8.94
C GLY A 793 0.20 -42.74 8.99
N TRP A 794 1.43 -43.09 9.33
CA TRP A 794 1.86 -44.46 9.57
C TRP A 794 2.86 -44.46 10.72
N GLY A 795 2.70 -45.42 11.64
CA GLY A 795 3.60 -45.57 12.75
C GLY A 795 3.70 -47.01 13.23
N VAL A 796 4.72 -47.27 14.05
CA VAL A 796 5.00 -48.55 14.68
C VAL A 796 5.11 -48.35 16.17
N HIS A 797 4.37 -49.17 16.93
CA HIS A 797 4.43 -49.19 18.39
C HIS A 797 4.49 -50.62 18.92
N PRO A 798 5.42 -50.96 19.82
CA PRO A 798 5.50 -52.26 20.45
C PRO A 798 4.54 -52.34 21.63
N TYR A 799 3.87 -53.47 21.76
CA TYR A 799 2.98 -53.79 22.86
C TYR A 799 3.23 -55.23 23.26
N ASP A 800 3.37 -55.52 24.55
CA ASP A 800 3.64 -56.89 25.03
C ASP A 800 4.79 -57.61 24.28
N GLY A 801 5.79 -56.84 23.81
CA GLY A 801 6.96 -57.33 23.07
C GLY A 801 6.77 -57.50 21.55
N ASP A 802 5.55 -57.40 21.03
CA ASP A 802 5.28 -57.50 19.59
C ASP A 802 4.95 -56.12 18.99
N SER A 803 5.38 -55.89 17.75
CA SER A 803 5.15 -54.62 17.06
C SER A 803 3.76 -54.56 16.41
N GLU A 804 3.09 -53.43 16.57
CA GLU A 804 1.89 -53.04 15.84
C GLU A 804 2.24 -51.95 14.81
N GLU A 805 1.92 -52.19 13.54
CA GLU A 805 1.93 -51.19 12.49
C GLU A 805 0.53 -50.57 12.34
N ARG A 806 0.43 -49.25 12.52
CA ARG A 806 -0.84 -48.52 12.38
C ARG A 806 -0.77 -47.55 11.22
N THR A 807 -1.72 -47.67 10.29
CA THR A 807 -1.98 -46.66 9.25
C THR A 807 -3.26 -45.92 9.60
N TYR A 808 -3.25 -44.59 9.59
CA TYR A 808 -4.41 -43.79 9.93
C TYR A 808 -4.60 -42.61 8.96
N GLY A 809 -5.86 -42.22 8.76
CA GLY A 809 -6.25 -41.03 8.02
C GLY A 809 -7.04 -40.09 8.92
N VAL A 810 -6.80 -38.80 8.79
CA VAL A 810 -7.51 -37.74 9.52
C VAL A 810 -8.21 -36.84 8.50
N ILE A 811 -9.44 -36.43 8.80
CA ILE A 811 -10.13 -35.36 8.09
C ILE A 811 -10.87 -34.50 9.12
N GLY A 812 -10.77 -33.19 8.98
CA GLY A 812 -11.47 -32.28 9.89
C GLY A 812 -11.74 -30.92 9.28
N PHE A 813 -12.74 -30.24 9.81
CA PHE A 813 -13.10 -28.90 9.40
C PHE A 813 -13.54 -28.05 10.59
N GLU A 814 -13.34 -26.74 10.46
CA GLU A 814 -13.80 -25.74 11.43
C GLU A 814 -14.47 -24.61 10.66
N GLY A 815 -15.62 -24.14 11.16
CA GLY A 815 -16.43 -23.12 10.51
C GLY A 815 -17.14 -22.19 11.47
N ARG A 816 -17.35 -20.93 11.05
CA ARG A 816 -18.32 -20.00 11.65
C ARG A 816 -19.35 -19.61 10.59
N PHE A 817 -20.64 -19.74 10.91
CA PHE A 817 -21.74 -19.60 9.93
C PHE A 817 -22.85 -18.67 10.40
#